data_AF-A0AAX0BGL1-F1
#
_entry.id   AF-A0AAX0BGL1-F1
#
_cell.length_a   1.000
_cell.length_b   1.000
_cell.length_c   1.000
_cell.angle_alpha   90.00
_cell.angle_beta   90.00
_cell.angle_gamma   90.00
#
_symmetry.space_group_name_H-M   'P 1'
#
loop_
_entity.id
_entity.type
_entity.pdbx_description
1 polymer ?
#
loop_
_entity_poly.entity_id
_entity_poly.type
_entity_poly.pdbx_seq_one_letter_code
_entity_poly.pdbx_strand_id
1 'polypeptide(L)'
;MIKINKFLAASVVTLSLAACDLAPYSSMAVYADQAAKVVCDERYWVAARSGPGTEYELEHKLSNGKDITILEQTTGADGKVWYKAKYNLAANNEECVSYIRSDFVSAGTGTAASDNAQTGDASADTGNADAIQQNNEEQLALATASGAYATGTITGGNVYVRNAAGTSGTTKVVSLNWNHQVDIIGETRVNGVVWYNVKGTLNGKAFTGWTISTYIKVTYNNSGDNTDFVTAMKNAGFPDSYIPNLTALHNKYSSWTFEAVNTGLNWDTVIENESVNGLNLVSKSADNAKKSTAAGAYNWSTNTWVEYEPGWVSASSAYIAYLMDPRNFLDETNIFQFQSLAYSPNEALEGVKSIVKGTFMEGTKTYSNNGEKINYASTFMDVAKSSGVSAYHIASRIKQEQGQKGTSPLISGTYSGYEGYYNYFNFSATGNTKDKIYKNGLSFAKKQGWNTRVKSISGGAVKVGSNYINKGQNTLYFEKFNVVNTSSLYFHQYMGNATAALTEGQSLAKGYSDKNQAFVFKIPVYNNMPSSAVGFDKAGDTNNYLQSLAISGVTLTPAFNGATTSYSAVVSNAISSVTVSADAVSGNSGVSGTGSYSLAVGNNTIKVKCKSQSGDTRTYTININRQAASANNAGGNNNQNNNNQNNTDVNITSGKYSIGTYITGIEPGTGAADFVKNIAVSASGTVKLLTSSGSENSGKIATGNKVAVYDASGNLKKTYDIVIYGDINGDGAVNALDMIKLNRHILGKGTLTGAYLEAADANRKGDGGNALDMIIMNRHILGKSKISQN
;
A
#
# COMPACT_ATOMS: atom_id res chain seq x y z
N MET A 1 -1.43 -32.96 11.33
CA MET A 1 -1.28 -31.67 10.64
C MET A 1 -0.05 -30.96 11.17
N ILE A 2 1.02 -30.97 10.38
CA ILE A 2 2.35 -30.45 10.76
C ILE A 2 2.27 -28.92 10.78
N LYS A 3 2.44 -28.32 11.96
CA LYS A 3 2.59 -26.86 12.14
C LYS A 3 3.97 -26.46 11.62
N ILE A 4 4.02 -25.86 10.43
CA ILE A 4 5.22 -25.21 9.90
C ILE A 4 5.33 -23.84 10.55
N ASN A 5 6.43 -23.62 11.28
CA ASN A 5 6.74 -22.38 11.98
C ASN A 5 6.93 -21.24 10.98
N LYS A 6 6.11 -20.18 11.13
CA LYS A 6 6.28 -18.89 10.47
C LYS A 6 7.68 -18.33 10.79
N PHE A 7 8.51 -18.14 9.78
CA PHE A 7 9.71 -17.32 9.89
C PHE A 7 9.26 -15.86 10.06
N LEU A 8 9.39 -15.33 11.28
CA LEU A 8 9.19 -13.91 11.57
C LEU A 8 10.37 -13.13 10.96
N ALA A 9 10.16 -12.51 9.81
CA ALA A 9 10.90 -11.30 9.42
C ALA A 9 10.33 -10.12 10.22
N ALA A 10 10.62 -10.11 11.52
CA ALA A 10 10.23 -9.03 12.41
C ALA A 10 11.36 -7.99 12.45
N SER A 11 11.33 -7.05 11.50
CA SER A 11 11.91 -5.73 11.71
C SER A 11 11.01 -4.99 12.71
N VAL A 12 11.17 -5.28 14.01
CA VAL A 12 10.58 -4.46 15.06
C VAL A 12 11.52 -3.28 15.29
N VAL A 13 11.09 -2.11 14.84
CA VAL A 13 11.51 -0.83 15.43
C VAL A 13 10.95 -0.82 16.85
N THR A 14 11.73 -1.23 17.85
CA THR A 14 11.41 -0.97 19.25
C THR A 14 11.97 0.39 19.64
N LEU A 15 11.10 1.40 19.62
CA LEU A 15 11.15 2.49 20.60
C LEU A 15 10.95 1.87 21.98
N SER A 16 11.88 2.07 22.91
CA SER A 16 11.62 1.91 24.34
C SER A 16 12.14 3.14 25.07
N LEU A 17 11.23 4.05 25.40
CA LEU A 17 11.40 4.98 26.51
C LEU A 17 11.20 4.20 27.82
N ALA A 18 12.18 4.26 28.71
CA ALA A 18 11.98 4.17 30.15
C ALA A 18 13.13 4.93 30.83
N ALA A 19 12.75 5.86 31.69
CA ALA A 19 13.57 6.92 32.27
C ALA A 19 14.22 6.53 33.60
N CYS A 20 15.20 7.38 33.96
CA CYS A 20 15.73 7.73 35.28
C CYS A 20 16.68 6.79 36.05
N ASP A 21 17.95 7.25 36.05
CA ASP A 21 18.82 7.58 37.18
C ASP A 21 19.40 6.47 38.08
N LEU A 22 20.73 6.26 37.93
CA LEU A 22 21.75 6.76 38.87
C LEU A 22 23.15 6.28 38.41
N ALA A 23 24.02 7.23 38.06
CA ALA A 23 25.47 7.01 37.87
C ALA A 23 26.14 6.77 39.25
N PRO A 24 27.36 6.18 39.34
CA PRO A 24 28.57 6.89 38.92
C PRO A 24 29.71 6.02 38.33
N TYR A 25 30.74 6.72 37.87
CA TYR A 25 32.07 6.29 37.39
C TYR A 25 32.23 5.95 35.90
N SER A 26 32.22 7.06 35.16
CA SER A 26 33.05 7.39 34.01
C SER A 26 34.49 6.81 34.05
N SER A 27 34.88 6.11 32.98
CA SER A 27 36.19 6.32 32.38
C SER A 27 36.02 7.37 31.27
N MET A 28 36.46 8.59 31.56
CA MET A 28 36.45 9.71 30.62
C MET A 28 37.30 9.34 29.39
N ALA A 29 36.68 9.23 28.22
CA ALA A 29 37.39 9.44 26.98
C ALA A 29 37.51 10.96 26.83
N VAL A 30 38.70 11.49 27.03
CA VAL A 30 39.02 12.90 26.75
C VAL A 30 38.82 13.10 25.25
N TYR A 31 37.73 13.74 24.85
CA TYR A 31 37.64 14.36 23.54
C TYR A 31 38.64 15.53 23.55
N ALA A 32 39.60 15.53 22.63
CA ALA A 32 40.44 16.69 22.43
C ALA A 32 39.57 17.84 21.88
N ASP A 33 39.74 19.05 22.44
CA ASP A 33 39.06 20.27 22.00
C ASP A 33 39.14 20.41 20.47
N GLN A 34 38.00 20.25 19.78
CA GLN A 34 37.96 20.31 18.32
C GLN A 34 37.24 21.58 17.86
N ALA A 35 37.95 22.46 17.14
CA ALA A 35 37.34 23.63 16.52
C ALA A 35 36.32 23.23 15.44
N ALA A 36 35.15 23.87 15.46
CA ALA A 36 34.04 23.57 14.57
C ALA A 36 33.21 24.82 14.30
N LYS A 37 32.27 24.71 13.36
CA LYS A 37 31.32 25.78 13.03
C LYS A 37 29.88 25.27 13.04
N VAL A 38 28.96 26.13 13.43
CA VAL A 38 27.51 25.89 13.32
C VAL A 38 27.08 25.96 11.85
N VAL A 39 26.25 25.02 11.39
CA VAL A 39 25.75 24.92 10.00
C VAL A 39 24.23 24.90 9.99
N CYS A 40 23.62 25.96 9.47
CA CYS A 40 22.19 26.05 9.19
C CYS A 40 21.92 27.01 8.02
N ASP A 41 20.68 27.09 7.51
CA ASP A 41 20.31 28.13 6.54
C ASP A 41 20.52 29.52 7.17
N GLU A 42 21.07 30.46 6.40
CA GLU A 42 21.52 31.79 6.87
C GLU A 42 20.39 32.66 7.47
N ARG A 43 19.13 32.32 7.20
CA ARG A 43 17.96 33.02 7.77
C ARG A 43 17.52 32.43 9.11
N TYR A 44 18.18 31.38 9.59
CA TYR A 44 17.80 30.63 10.79
C TYR A 44 18.95 30.57 11.81
N TRP A 45 18.64 30.04 12.98
CA TRP A 45 19.57 29.83 14.09
C TRP A 45 19.44 28.42 14.63
N VAL A 46 20.50 27.93 15.26
CA VAL A 46 20.58 26.61 15.89
C VAL A 46 20.45 26.78 17.40
N ALA A 47 19.65 25.92 18.01
CA ALA A 47 19.45 25.88 19.46
C ALA A 47 20.67 25.28 20.16
N ALA A 48 21.31 26.06 21.03
CA ALA A 48 22.25 25.56 22.02
C ALA A 48 21.54 25.48 23.38
N ARG A 49 21.54 24.30 23.99
CA ARG A 49 20.65 23.93 25.10
C ARG A 49 21.42 23.53 26.35
N SER A 50 20.76 23.60 27.51
CA SER A 50 21.35 23.22 28.79
C SER A 50 21.70 21.73 28.91
N GLY A 51 21.13 20.89 28.04
CA GLY A 51 21.40 19.45 27.97
C GLY A 51 21.20 18.85 26.57
N PRO A 52 21.63 17.58 26.36
CA PRO A 52 21.62 16.91 25.07
C PRO A 52 20.22 16.37 24.73
N GLY A 53 19.37 17.22 24.15
CA GLY A 53 18.02 16.84 23.74
C GLY A 53 17.14 18.06 23.50
N THR A 54 16.04 17.89 22.78
CA THR A 54 15.12 19.00 22.47
C THR A 54 14.24 19.42 23.65
N GLU A 55 14.16 18.58 24.68
CA GLU A 55 13.43 18.78 25.93
C GLU A 55 14.17 19.67 26.93
N TYR A 56 15.47 19.91 26.74
CA TYR A 56 16.26 20.80 27.59
C TYR A 56 16.07 22.27 27.18
N GLU A 57 16.19 23.16 28.17
CA GLU A 57 15.97 24.59 27.98
C GLU A 57 16.88 25.18 26.90
N LEU A 58 16.31 26.07 26.09
CA LEU A 58 17.06 26.82 25.09
C LEU A 58 17.84 27.93 25.79
N GLU A 59 19.16 27.76 25.89
CA GLU A 59 20.03 28.78 26.48
C GLU A 59 20.41 29.84 25.44
N HIS A 60 20.83 29.40 24.25
CA HIS A 60 21.37 30.31 23.23
C HIS A 60 20.93 29.95 21.81
N LYS A 61 20.88 30.97 20.94
CA LYS A 61 20.57 30.85 19.52
C LYS A 61 21.82 31.19 18.72
N LEU A 62 22.38 30.22 18.02
CA LEU A 62 23.64 30.37 17.28
C LEU A 62 23.38 30.48 15.78
N SER A 63 23.92 31.52 15.16
CA SER A 63 23.78 31.76 13.72
C SER A 63 24.67 30.81 12.90
N ASN A 64 24.34 30.65 11.62
CA ASN A 64 25.18 29.92 10.67
C ASN A 64 26.62 30.48 10.67
N GLY A 65 27.62 29.60 10.62
CA GLY A 65 29.04 29.93 10.59
C GLY A 65 29.67 30.26 11.96
N LYS A 66 28.89 30.27 13.05
CA LYS A 66 29.40 30.59 14.40
C LYS A 66 30.51 29.61 14.82
N ASP A 67 31.66 30.16 15.22
CA ASP A 67 32.77 29.39 15.77
C ASP A 67 32.43 28.80 17.13
N ILE A 68 32.70 27.51 17.27
CA ILE A 68 32.53 26.74 18.49
C ILE A 68 33.71 25.79 18.67
N THR A 69 33.97 25.36 19.90
CA THR A 69 34.94 24.30 20.22
C THR A 69 34.18 23.14 20.85
N ILE A 70 34.19 21.98 20.21
CA ILE A 70 33.58 20.76 20.73
C ILE A 70 34.46 20.23 21.86
N LEU A 71 33.87 20.09 23.04
CA LEU A 71 34.52 19.57 24.24
C LEU A 71 34.22 18.09 24.46
N GLU A 72 32.98 17.67 24.17
CA GLU A 72 32.55 16.28 24.28
C GLU A 72 31.37 15.98 23.35
N GLN A 73 31.14 14.69 23.12
CA GLN A 73 29.99 14.18 22.38
C GLN A 73 29.18 13.23 23.26
N THR A 74 27.85 13.37 23.23
CA THR A 74 26.93 12.42 23.87
C THR A 74 25.72 12.15 22.97
N THR A 75 24.97 11.09 23.25
CA THR A 75 23.70 10.82 22.55
C THR A 75 22.56 11.30 23.43
N GLY A 76 21.75 12.22 22.90
CA GLY A 76 20.62 12.81 23.60
C GLY A 76 19.42 11.88 23.71
N ALA A 77 18.44 12.25 24.53
CA ALA A 77 17.23 11.44 24.71
C ALA A 77 16.38 11.34 23.42
N ASP A 78 16.57 12.28 22.49
CA ASP A 78 16.03 12.26 21.13
C ASP A 78 16.73 11.24 20.19
N GLY A 79 17.69 10.48 20.72
CA GLY A 79 18.49 9.50 19.99
C GLY A 79 19.46 10.13 18.99
N LYS A 80 19.64 11.46 19.03
CA LYS A 80 20.58 12.19 18.17
C LYS A 80 21.88 12.43 18.92
N VAL A 81 22.94 12.68 18.16
CA VAL A 81 24.24 13.03 18.72
C VAL A 81 24.25 14.53 19.02
N TRP A 82 24.72 14.90 20.21
CA TRP A 82 24.86 16.28 20.67
C TRP A 82 26.30 16.52 21.11
N TYR A 83 26.85 17.66 20.71
CA TYR A 83 28.15 18.14 21.14
C TYR A 83 27.97 19.11 22.30
N LYS A 84 28.68 18.91 23.41
CA LYS A 84 28.91 20.00 24.36
C LYS A 84 29.96 20.90 23.75
N ALA A 85 29.60 22.14 23.49
CA ALA A 85 30.45 23.05 22.75
C ALA A 85 30.65 24.34 23.53
N LYS A 86 31.88 24.82 23.53
CA LYS A 86 32.30 26.10 24.06
C LYS A 86 32.26 27.17 22.97
N TYR A 87 31.71 28.34 23.25
CA TYR A 87 31.64 29.45 22.30
C TYR A 87 31.39 30.77 23.01
N ASN A 88 31.76 31.89 22.38
CA ASN A 88 31.55 33.23 22.95
C ASN A 88 30.33 33.91 22.33
N LEU A 89 29.49 34.59 23.12
CA LEU A 89 28.40 35.40 22.58
C LEU A 89 28.89 36.78 22.12
N ALA A 90 28.40 37.25 20.97
CA ALA A 90 28.91 38.47 20.33
C ALA A 90 28.61 39.77 21.11
N ALA A 91 27.67 39.76 22.06
CA ALA A 91 27.21 40.95 22.76
C ALA A 91 28.09 41.35 23.97
N ASN A 92 28.82 40.40 24.57
CA ASN A 92 29.61 40.61 25.79
C ASN A 92 30.91 39.77 25.85
N ASN A 93 31.20 38.97 24.81
CA ASN A 93 32.33 38.05 24.72
C ASN A 93 32.44 37.07 25.90
N GLU A 94 31.32 36.77 26.55
CA GLU A 94 31.22 35.81 27.63
C GLU A 94 31.33 34.40 27.07
N GLU A 95 32.16 33.57 27.69
CA GLU A 95 32.40 32.19 27.29
C GLU A 95 31.26 31.30 27.83
N CYS A 96 30.53 30.68 26.91
CA CYS A 96 29.38 29.83 27.22
C CYS A 96 29.69 28.38 26.84
N VAL A 97 29.11 27.44 27.60
CA VAL A 97 29.20 26.01 27.31
C VAL A 97 27.80 25.41 27.35
N SER A 98 27.33 24.96 26.18
CA SER A 98 25.97 24.41 25.99
C SER A 98 26.00 23.24 25.00
N TYR A 99 24.91 22.48 24.89
CA TYR A 99 24.78 21.35 23.97
C TYR A 99 24.16 21.77 22.64
N ILE A 100 24.81 21.39 21.53
CA ILE A 100 24.38 21.66 20.15
C ILE A 100 24.26 20.34 19.39
N ARG A 101 23.17 20.12 18.66
CA ARG A 101 22.96 18.87 17.92
C ARG A 101 23.98 18.75 16.78
N SER A 102 24.58 17.57 16.64
CA SER A 102 25.77 17.37 15.81
C SER A 102 25.54 17.56 14.31
N ASP A 103 24.32 17.35 13.84
CA ASP A 103 23.92 17.56 12.45
C ASP A 103 23.89 19.04 12.04
N PHE A 104 24.03 19.95 13.01
CA PHE A 104 24.21 21.38 12.78
C PHE A 104 25.64 21.85 13.09
N VAL A 105 26.62 20.95 13.15
CA VAL A 105 28.01 21.29 13.43
C VAL A 105 28.93 20.61 12.41
N SER A 106 29.75 21.42 11.72
CA SER A 106 30.83 20.92 10.87
C SER A 106 32.16 21.07 11.59
N ALA A 107 32.83 19.96 11.87
CA ALA A 107 34.13 19.97 12.53
C ALA A 107 35.25 20.35 11.55
N GLY A 108 36.10 21.30 11.93
CA GLY A 108 37.24 21.72 11.12
C GLY A 108 38.35 20.66 11.14
N THR A 109 38.92 20.33 9.99
CA THR A 109 40.13 19.52 9.89
C THR A 109 41.33 20.39 10.25
N GLY A 110 41.87 20.24 11.47
CA GLY A 110 43.12 20.88 11.87
C GLY A 110 44.33 20.15 11.30
N THR A 111 45.12 20.85 10.50
CA THR A 111 46.42 20.41 9.97
C THR A 111 47.46 20.44 11.09
N ALA A 112 48.13 19.31 11.36
CA ALA A 112 49.34 19.30 12.18
C ALA A 112 50.54 19.71 11.31
N ALA A 113 51.37 20.58 11.86
CA ALA A 113 52.49 21.25 11.22
C ALA A 113 53.62 20.31 10.77
N SER A 114 54.26 20.65 9.66
CA SER A 114 55.69 20.40 9.46
C SER A 114 56.32 21.58 8.73
N ASP A 115 57.19 22.29 9.43
CA ASP A 115 58.17 23.26 8.92
C ASP A 115 59.12 22.60 7.90
N ASN A 116 59.42 23.24 6.76
CA ASN A 116 60.56 24.14 6.60
C ASN A 116 60.88 24.47 5.12
N ALA A 117 61.12 25.76 4.88
CA ALA A 117 61.90 26.46 3.84
C ALA A 117 61.55 26.26 2.33
N GLN A 118 60.98 27.28 1.66
CA GLN A 118 61.65 28.40 0.91
C GLN A 118 62.38 27.91 -0.36
N THR A 119 62.17 28.41 -1.58
CA THR A 119 61.92 29.78 -2.11
C THR A 119 61.40 29.70 -3.56
N GLY A 120 60.64 30.72 -4.00
CA GLY A 120 60.91 31.34 -5.31
C GLY A 120 59.92 31.14 -6.45
N ASP A 121 58.96 32.07 -6.52
CA ASP A 121 58.58 32.87 -7.69
C ASP A 121 57.89 32.23 -8.93
N ALA A 122 57.05 33.06 -9.53
CA ALA A 122 55.95 32.80 -10.43
C ALA A 122 56.33 32.30 -11.85
N SER A 123 55.46 31.46 -12.42
CA SER A 123 54.69 31.80 -13.63
C SER A 123 53.77 30.63 -14.02
N ALA A 124 52.60 30.98 -14.53
CA ALA A 124 51.45 30.13 -14.82
C ALA A 124 51.70 28.99 -15.81
N ASP A 125 51.04 27.85 -15.58
CA ASP A 125 50.63 26.93 -16.65
C ASP A 125 49.22 26.36 -16.34
N THR A 126 48.28 26.69 -17.23
CA THR A 126 46.84 26.42 -17.16
C THR A 126 46.50 25.08 -17.79
N GLY A 127 46.99 23.98 -17.20
CA GLY A 127 46.86 22.65 -17.80
C GLY A 127 46.22 21.59 -16.91
N ASN A 128 45.01 21.81 -16.36
CA ASN A 128 44.22 20.67 -15.82
C ASN A 128 42.71 20.91 -15.60
N ALA A 129 42.17 22.09 -15.92
CA ALA A 129 40.72 22.32 -15.85
C ALA A 129 40.00 21.90 -17.15
N ASP A 130 40.69 22.04 -18.29
CA ASP A 130 40.09 21.81 -19.62
C ASP A 130 39.92 20.31 -19.96
N ALA A 131 40.75 19.42 -19.41
CA ALA A 131 40.65 17.97 -19.67
C ALA A 131 39.44 17.30 -18.96
N ILE A 132 38.95 17.90 -17.86
CA ILE A 132 37.73 17.44 -17.16
C ILE A 132 36.48 18.07 -17.79
N GLN A 133 36.60 19.25 -18.39
CA GLN A 133 35.50 19.92 -19.07
C GLN A 133 35.26 19.36 -20.49
N GLN A 134 36.32 19.02 -21.24
CA GLN A 134 36.20 18.41 -22.58
C GLN A 134 35.55 17.02 -22.56
N ASN A 135 35.84 16.18 -21.57
CA ASN A 135 35.22 14.84 -21.48
C ASN A 135 33.71 14.90 -21.16
N ASN A 136 33.28 15.97 -20.49
CA ASN A 136 31.86 16.25 -20.24
C ASN A 136 31.19 16.90 -21.45
N GLU A 137 31.91 17.71 -22.23
CA GLU A 137 31.41 18.34 -23.44
C GLU A 137 31.34 17.39 -24.64
N GLU A 138 32.23 16.39 -24.78
CA GLU A 138 32.12 15.34 -25.82
C GLU A 138 30.95 14.38 -25.56
N GLN A 139 30.66 14.05 -24.29
CA GLN A 139 29.47 13.30 -23.89
C GLN A 139 28.18 14.13 -24.04
N LEU A 140 28.25 15.44 -23.81
CA LEU A 140 27.15 16.38 -24.07
C LEU A 140 26.93 16.57 -25.58
N ALA A 141 27.98 16.59 -26.40
CA ALA A 141 27.90 16.75 -27.85
C ALA A 141 27.31 15.51 -28.55
N LEU A 142 27.57 14.30 -28.05
CA LEU A 142 26.94 13.07 -28.56
C LEU A 142 25.45 12.98 -28.18
N ALA A 143 25.06 13.50 -27.01
CA ALA A 143 23.66 13.58 -26.57
C ALA A 143 22.87 14.69 -27.28
N THR A 144 23.53 15.73 -27.78
CA THR A 144 22.88 16.89 -28.41
C THR A 144 22.41 16.61 -29.84
N ALA A 145 22.86 15.52 -30.49
CA ALA A 145 22.47 15.19 -31.85
C ALA A 145 21.24 14.27 -32.02
N SER A 146 20.71 13.64 -30.96
CA SER A 146 19.66 12.59 -31.10
C SER A 146 18.41 12.73 -30.21
N GLY A 147 18.36 13.67 -29.26
CA GLY A 147 17.23 13.79 -28.33
C GLY A 147 17.36 12.86 -27.11
N ALA A 148 16.27 12.70 -26.34
CA ALA A 148 16.29 11.91 -25.10
C ALA A 148 16.47 10.41 -25.37
N TYR A 149 17.50 9.80 -24.78
CA TYR A 149 17.79 8.36 -24.98
C TYR A 149 16.81 7.45 -24.20
N ALA A 150 16.13 8.01 -23.21
CA ALA A 150 15.08 7.34 -22.44
C ALA A 150 14.02 8.34 -21.97
N THR A 151 12.86 7.80 -21.60
CA THR A 151 11.82 8.53 -20.86
C THR A 151 11.76 8.00 -19.42
N GLY A 152 11.26 8.86 -18.53
CA GLY A 152 11.12 8.57 -17.12
C GLY A 152 9.73 8.90 -16.60
N THR A 153 9.16 8.01 -15.81
CA THR A 153 7.91 8.26 -15.06
C THR A 153 8.22 8.36 -13.57
N ILE A 154 7.87 9.47 -12.92
CA ILE A 154 8.10 9.66 -11.48
C ILE A 154 7.21 8.71 -10.65
N THR A 155 7.82 7.97 -9.72
CA THR A 155 7.18 6.95 -8.87
C THR A 155 7.21 7.33 -7.38
N GLY A 156 7.33 8.62 -7.06
CA GLY A 156 7.30 9.15 -5.70
C GLY A 156 6.44 10.41 -5.60
N GLY A 157 6.03 10.77 -4.37
CA GLY A 157 5.42 12.07 -4.10
C GLY A 157 6.48 13.11 -3.77
N ASN A 158 6.34 14.33 -4.30
CA ASN A 158 7.29 15.44 -4.06
C ASN A 158 8.76 15.09 -4.35
N VAL A 159 9.00 14.40 -5.47
CA VAL A 159 10.34 14.03 -5.90
C VAL A 159 11.05 15.26 -6.42
N TYR A 160 12.16 15.62 -5.79
CA TYR A 160 12.89 16.82 -6.17
C TYR A 160 13.75 16.58 -7.41
N VAL A 161 13.61 17.51 -8.36
CA VAL A 161 14.61 17.75 -9.40
C VAL A 161 15.51 18.86 -8.88
N ARG A 162 16.81 18.62 -8.90
CA ARG A 162 17.83 19.47 -8.26
C ARG A 162 18.76 20.07 -9.31
N ASN A 163 19.43 21.17 -8.97
CA ASN A 163 20.36 21.82 -9.89
C ASN A 163 21.62 20.97 -10.17
N ALA A 164 21.97 20.05 -9.27
CA ALA A 164 23.04 19.09 -9.42
C ALA A 164 22.63 17.73 -8.83
N ALA A 165 23.33 16.66 -9.22
CA ALA A 165 23.12 15.33 -8.66
C ALA A 165 23.57 15.29 -7.18
N GLY A 166 22.77 14.63 -6.34
CA GLY A 166 23.05 14.51 -4.90
C GLY A 166 22.12 15.36 -4.02
N THR A 167 22.16 15.09 -2.72
CA THR A 167 21.31 15.76 -1.73
C THR A 167 22.03 16.88 -0.95
N SER A 168 23.36 16.88 -0.95
CA SER A 168 24.18 17.82 -0.19
C SER A 168 24.62 18.99 -1.07
N GLY A 169 24.45 20.23 -0.61
CA GLY A 169 24.85 21.43 -1.36
C GLY A 169 24.03 21.71 -2.63
N THR A 170 22.93 20.99 -2.85
CA THR A 170 22.08 21.14 -4.04
C THR A 170 20.80 21.90 -3.73
N THR A 171 20.34 22.72 -4.68
CA THR A 171 19.09 23.47 -4.59
C THR A 171 17.98 22.76 -5.36
N LYS A 172 16.74 22.91 -4.88
CA LYS A 172 15.55 22.38 -5.55
C LYS A 172 15.20 23.27 -6.74
N VAL A 173 15.14 22.68 -7.94
CA VAL A 173 14.68 23.33 -9.18
C VAL A 173 13.15 23.22 -9.25
N VAL A 174 12.62 22.00 -9.24
CA VAL A 174 11.18 21.72 -9.19
C VAL A 174 10.89 20.54 -8.26
N SER A 175 9.63 20.39 -7.86
CA SER A 175 9.12 19.21 -7.16
C SER A 175 8.11 18.52 -8.05
N LEU A 176 8.44 17.32 -8.50
CA LEU A 176 7.58 16.52 -9.36
C LEU A 176 6.74 15.57 -8.51
N ASN A 177 5.49 15.39 -8.93
CA ASN A 177 4.60 14.43 -8.32
C ASN A 177 4.62 13.12 -9.10
N TRP A 178 4.05 12.10 -8.48
CA TRP A 178 3.79 10.81 -9.07
C TRP A 178 3.22 10.95 -10.49
N ASN A 179 3.65 10.08 -11.40
CA ASN A 179 3.33 10.05 -12.84
C ASN A 179 3.80 11.21 -13.70
N HIS A 180 4.51 12.19 -13.15
CA HIS A 180 5.10 13.21 -14.01
C HIS A 180 6.06 12.52 -14.99
N GLN A 181 5.86 12.78 -16.29
CA GLN A 181 6.70 12.26 -17.35
C GLN A 181 7.87 13.23 -17.56
N VAL A 182 9.06 12.68 -17.74
CA VAL A 182 10.27 13.43 -18.04
C VAL A 182 11.06 12.75 -19.15
N ASP A 183 11.80 13.56 -19.89
CA ASP A 183 12.84 13.06 -20.78
C ASP A 183 14.12 12.87 -19.97
N ILE A 184 14.78 11.73 -20.12
CA ILE A 184 16.09 11.46 -19.52
C ILE A 184 17.14 11.77 -20.57
N ILE A 185 18.02 12.73 -20.25
CA ILE A 185 19.04 13.26 -21.16
C ILE A 185 20.47 13.00 -20.67
N GLY A 186 20.62 12.46 -19.47
CA GLY A 186 21.91 12.03 -18.94
C GLY A 186 21.76 11.29 -17.62
N GLU A 187 22.87 10.77 -17.11
CA GLU A 187 22.94 10.09 -15.82
C GLU A 187 24.32 10.24 -15.18
N THR A 188 24.37 10.16 -13.85
CA THR A 188 25.61 10.15 -13.07
C THR A 188 25.41 9.37 -11.76
N ARG A 189 26.45 9.25 -10.94
CA ARG A 189 26.39 8.57 -9.64
C ARG A 189 26.93 9.44 -8.51
N VAL A 190 26.18 9.49 -7.41
CA VAL A 190 26.58 10.18 -6.17
C VAL A 190 26.35 9.24 -5.01
N ASN A 191 27.39 8.97 -4.21
CA ASN A 191 27.37 8.04 -3.08
C ASN A 191 26.83 6.64 -3.45
N GLY A 192 27.22 6.15 -4.62
CA GLY A 192 26.81 4.83 -5.14
C GLY A 192 25.37 4.76 -5.68
N VAL A 193 24.61 5.86 -5.63
CA VAL A 193 23.24 5.94 -6.14
C VAL A 193 23.21 6.64 -7.48
N VAL A 194 22.41 6.14 -8.43
CA VAL A 194 22.24 6.75 -9.75
C VAL A 194 21.35 7.99 -9.65
N TRP A 195 21.72 9.02 -10.40
CA TRP A 195 20.95 10.24 -10.59
C TRP A 195 20.76 10.47 -12.08
N TYR A 196 19.53 10.72 -12.50
CA TYR A 196 19.18 11.02 -13.88
C TYR A 196 19.07 12.52 -14.09
N ASN A 197 19.71 13.03 -15.14
CA ASN A 197 19.47 14.37 -15.65
C ASN A 197 18.19 14.32 -16.49
N VAL A 198 17.19 15.05 -16.04
CA VAL A 198 15.84 15.03 -16.56
C VAL A 198 15.45 16.43 -17.03
N LYS A 199 14.73 16.48 -18.16
CA LYS A 199 14.06 17.70 -18.62
C LYS A 199 12.57 17.44 -18.81
N GLY A 200 11.77 18.49 -18.67
CA GLY A 200 10.32 18.41 -18.81
C GLY A 200 9.65 19.76 -18.61
N THR A 201 8.32 19.74 -18.47
CA THR A 201 7.51 20.94 -18.28
C THR A 201 6.58 20.79 -17.09
N LEU A 202 6.63 21.74 -16.14
CA LEU A 202 5.71 21.80 -15.00
C LEU A 202 4.97 23.14 -15.01
N ASN A 203 3.63 23.10 -15.03
CA ASN A 203 2.77 24.30 -15.09
C ASN A 203 3.13 25.24 -16.25
N GLY A 204 3.41 24.68 -17.42
CA GLY A 204 3.79 25.43 -18.63
C GLY A 204 5.22 25.99 -18.62
N LYS A 205 6.03 25.75 -17.57
CA LYS A 205 7.43 26.17 -17.49
C LYS A 205 8.37 24.98 -17.68
N ALA A 206 9.31 25.10 -18.61
CA ALA A 206 10.36 24.11 -18.81
C ALA A 206 11.30 24.05 -17.59
N PHE A 207 11.80 22.86 -17.29
CA PHE A 207 12.86 22.65 -16.31
C PHE A 207 13.86 21.61 -16.81
N THR A 208 15.09 21.71 -16.30
CA THR A 208 16.13 20.70 -16.43
C THR A 208 16.84 20.56 -15.09
N GLY A 209 17.21 19.34 -14.70
CA GLY A 209 17.99 19.09 -13.50
C GLY A 209 18.09 17.62 -13.16
N TRP A 210 18.49 17.29 -11.94
CA TRP A 210 18.84 15.93 -11.53
C TRP A 210 17.84 15.33 -10.55
N THR A 211 17.41 14.09 -10.78
CA THR A 211 16.55 13.35 -9.87
C THR A 211 17.11 11.97 -9.55
N ILE A 212 16.79 11.45 -8.35
CA ILE A 212 17.35 10.19 -7.84
C ILE A 212 16.66 8.98 -8.50
N SER A 213 17.43 7.95 -8.87
CA SER A 213 16.93 6.77 -9.58
C SER A 213 15.84 5.99 -8.81
N THR A 214 15.83 6.10 -7.48
CA THR A 214 14.88 5.41 -6.60
C THR A 214 13.42 5.77 -6.87
N TYR A 215 13.14 6.96 -7.43
CA TYR A 215 11.78 7.47 -7.62
C TYR A 215 11.42 7.74 -9.07
N ILE A 216 12.04 7.01 -10.00
CA ILE A 216 11.79 7.15 -11.44
C ILE A 216 11.85 5.78 -12.11
N LYS A 217 10.78 5.42 -12.82
CA LYS A 217 10.74 4.28 -13.73
C LYS A 217 11.33 4.71 -15.06
N VAL A 218 12.32 3.99 -15.57
CA VAL A 218 13.01 4.29 -16.84
C VAL A 218 12.47 3.41 -17.97
N THR A 219 12.16 4.03 -19.11
CA THR A 219 11.80 3.34 -20.35
C THR A 219 12.75 3.80 -21.45
N TYR A 220 13.56 2.88 -21.99
CA TYR A 220 14.58 3.22 -22.99
C TYR A 220 13.97 3.31 -24.39
N ASN A 221 14.33 4.36 -25.14
CA ASN A 221 13.67 4.70 -26.41
C ASN A 221 14.26 3.96 -27.62
N ASN A 222 15.50 3.47 -27.53
CA ASN A 222 16.10 2.52 -28.47
C ASN A 222 17.47 2.11 -27.92
N SER A 223 17.64 0.87 -27.50
CA SER A 223 18.79 0.44 -26.69
C SER A 223 20.02 -0.05 -27.47
N GLY A 224 20.11 0.24 -28.77
CA GLY A 224 21.26 -0.08 -29.64
C GLY A 224 21.12 -1.38 -30.44
N ASP A 225 21.80 -1.44 -31.60
CA ASP A 225 21.79 -2.54 -32.58
C ASP A 225 22.62 -3.77 -32.13
N ASN A 226 22.48 -4.20 -30.87
CA ASN A 226 23.08 -5.48 -30.43
C ASN A 226 22.17 -6.64 -30.89
N THR A 227 22.12 -6.85 -32.20
CA THR A 227 21.22 -7.79 -32.87
C THR A 227 21.39 -9.22 -32.36
N ASP A 228 22.62 -9.61 -32.01
CA ASP A 228 22.93 -10.93 -31.45
C ASP A 228 22.34 -11.10 -30.05
N PHE A 229 22.53 -10.12 -29.16
CA PHE A 229 21.94 -10.15 -27.82
C PHE A 229 20.41 -10.12 -27.89
N VAL A 230 19.83 -9.26 -28.73
CA VAL A 230 18.39 -9.18 -28.95
C VAL A 230 17.82 -10.53 -29.40
N THR A 231 18.48 -11.17 -30.37
CA THR A 231 18.10 -12.50 -30.87
C THR A 231 18.22 -13.55 -29.76
N ALA A 232 19.30 -13.52 -28.97
CA ALA A 232 19.50 -14.41 -27.85
C ALA A 232 18.41 -14.27 -26.77
N MET A 233 18.01 -13.04 -26.43
CA MET A 233 16.95 -12.78 -25.44
C MET A 233 15.57 -13.25 -25.92
N LYS A 234 15.25 -13.03 -27.21
CA LYS A 234 14.02 -13.56 -27.80
C LYS A 234 14.00 -15.09 -27.78
N ASN A 235 15.12 -15.72 -28.16
CA ASN A 235 15.28 -17.19 -28.11
C ASN A 235 15.24 -17.74 -26.68
N ALA A 236 15.68 -16.95 -25.69
CA ALA A 236 15.57 -17.29 -24.28
C ALA A 236 14.13 -17.18 -23.74
N GLY A 237 13.18 -16.67 -24.54
CA GLY A 237 11.76 -16.62 -24.20
C GLY A 237 11.25 -15.26 -23.69
N PHE A 238 12.04 -14.19 -23.81
CA PHE A 238 11.56 -12.85 -23.46
C PHE A 238 10.62 -12.26 -24.54
N PRO A 239 9.46 -11.71 -24.15
CA PRO A 239 8.62 -10.93 -25.07
C PRO A 239 9.30 -9.64 -25.52
N ASP A 240 8.94 -9.14 -26.70
CA ASP A 240 9.51 -7.90 -27.28
C ASP A 240 9.46 -6.69 -26.33
N SER A 241 8.44 -6.60 -25.49
CA SER A 241 8.28 -5.51 -24.51
C SER A 241 9.35 -5.47 -23.40
N TYR A 242 10.16 -6.52 -23.24
CA TYR A 242 11.27 -6.57 -22.27
C TYR A 242 12.59 -6.12 -22.90
N ILE A 243 12.74 -6.37 -24.19
CA ILE A 243 14.02 -6.35 -24.91
C ILE A 243 14.74 -5.00 -24.81
N PRO A 244 14.10 -3.83 -25.00
CA PRO A 244 14.82 -2.56 -24.96
C PRO A 244 15.55 -2.32 -23.63
N ASN A 245 14.88 -2.57 -22.51
CA ASN A 245 15.47 -2.38 -21.20
C ASN A 245 16.58 -3.41 -20.91
N LEU A 246 16.40 -4.68 -21.33
CA LEU A 246 17.44 -5.70 -21.15
C LEU A 246 18.69 -5.40 -21.97
N THR A 247 18.54 -4.97 -23.22
CA THR A 247 19.66 -4.61 -24.09
C THR A 247 20.40 -3.38 -23.56
N ALA A 248 19.68 -2.38 -23.03
CA ALA A 248 20.31 -1.22 -22.40
C ALA A 248 21.17 -1.62 -21.19
N LEU A 249 20.65 -2.53 -20.35
CA LEU A 249 21.39 -3.06 -19.21
C LEU A 249 22.58 -3.91 -19.64
N HIS A 250 22.45 -4.73 -20.68
CA HIS A 250 23.53 -5.55 -21.20
C HIS A 250 24.67 -4.71 -21.80
N ASN A 251 24.34 -3.69 -22.59
CA ASN A 251 25.35 -2.80 -23.18
C ASN A 251 26.14 -2.05 -22.09
N LYS A 252 25.50 -1.77 -20.96
CA LYS A 252 26.15 -1.15 -19.81
C LYS A 252 26.93 -2.14 -18.94
N TYR A 253 26.39 -3.34 -18.77
CA TYR A 253 26.94 -4.40 -17.92
C TYR A 253 26.99 -5.72 -18.69
N SER A 254 27.99 -5.85 -19.56
CA SER A 254 28.11 -7.00 -20.47
C SER A 254 28.29 -8.35 -19.75
N SER A 255 28.74 -8.33 -18.49
CA SER A 255 28.87 -9.51 -17.63
C SER A 255 27.55 -9.97 -17.00
N TRP A 256 26.47 -9.20 -17.14
CA TRP A 256 25.16 -9.58 -16.61
C TRP A 256 24.47 -10.61 -17.51
N THR A 257 23.89 -11.62 -16.88
CA THR A 257 23.11 -12.67 -17.53
C THR A 257 21.63 -12.51 -17.19
N PHE A 258 20.77 -12.57 -18.20
CA PHE A 258 19.31 -12.48 -18.03
C PHE A 258 18.66 -13.80 -18.44
N GLU A 259 17.86 -14.37 -17.55
CA GLU A 259 17.16 -15.64 -17.76
C GLU A 259 15.66 -15.40 -17.65
N ALA A 260 14.91 -15.72 -18.71
CA ALA A 260 13.45 -15.70 -18.66
C ALA A 260 12.95 -16.91 -17.87
N VAL A 261 12.09 -16.67 -16.90
CA VAL A 261 11.39 -17.71 -16.15
C VAL A 261 9.94 -17.72 -16.62
N ASN A 262 9.64 -18.58 -17.58
CA ASN A 262 8.25 -18.78 -18.02
C ASN A 262 7.48 -19.48 -16.90
N THR A 263 6.61 -18.72 -16.24
CA THR A 263 5.84 -19.20 -15.08
C THR A 263 4.73 -20.18 -15.48
N GLY A 264 4.29 -20.14 -16.74
CA GLY A 264 3.10 -20.84 -17.22
C GLY A 264 1.76 -20.28 -16.68
N LEU A 265 1.79 -19.24 -15.84
CA LEU A 265 0.60 -18.69 -15.20
C LEU A 265 -0.04 -17.59 -16.05
N ASN A 266 -1.37 -17.55 -16.07
CA ASN A 266 -2.13 -16.47 -16.71
C ASN A 266 -2.07 -15.20 -15.84
N TRP A 267 -1.75 -14.07 -16.46
CA TRP A 267 -1.59 -12.77 -15.80
C TRP A 267 -2.81 -12.38 -14.94
N ASP A 268 -4.01 -12.38 -15.50
CA ASP A 268 -5.22 -11.94 -14.78
C ASP A 268 -5.52 -12.85 -13.58
N THR A 269 -5.30 -14.16 -13.74
CA THR A 269 -5.46 -15.14 -12.66
C THR A 269 -4.43 -14.93 -11.54
N VAL A 270 -3.19 -14.59 -11.88
CA VAL A 270 -2.16 -14.28 -10.87
C VAL A 270 -2.54 -13.01 -10.11
N ILE A 271 -2.97 -11.95 -10.81
CA ILE A 271 -3.38 -10.70 -10.16
C ILE A 271 -4.59 -10.91 -9.26
N GLU A 272 -5.58 -11.70 -9.68
CA GLU A 272 -6.75 -12.04 -8.85
C GLU A 272 -6.33 -12.75 -7.55
N ASN A 273 -5.48 -13.79 -7.64
CA ASN A 273 -5.03 -14.55 -6.49
C ASN A 273 -4.14 -13.71 -5.54
N GLU A 274 -3.31 -12.83 -6.08
CA GLU A 274 -2.47 -11.92 -5.29
C GLU A 274 -3.27 -10.77 -4.67
N SER A 275 -4.44 -10.45 -5.22
CA SER A 275 -5.33 -9.38 -4.72
C SER A 275 -6.26 -9.82 -3.59
N VAL A 276 -6.10 -11.04 -3.05
CA VAL A 276 -6.86 -11.50 -1.89
C VAL A 276 -6.57 -10.60 -0.68
N ASN A 277 -7.63 -10.10 -0.04
CA ASN A 277 -7.49 -9.23 1.12
C ASN A 277 -6.67 -9.89 2.23
N GLY A 278 -5.71 -9.15 2.77
CA GLY A 278 -4.80 -9.62 3.82
C GLY A 278 -3.53 -10.31 3.31
N LEU A 279 -3.40 -10.59 2.02
CA LEU A 279 -2.22 -11.23 1.44
C LEU A 279 -1.10 -10.22 1.14
N ASN A 280 -1.40 -9.25 0.27
CA ASN A 280 -0.50 -8.16 -0.07
C ASN A 280 -0.93 -6.89 0.67
N LEU A 281 -0.05 -6.37 1.51
CA LEU A 281 -0.31 -5.26 2.42
C LEU A 281 0.51 -4.02 2.06
N VAL A 282 -0.07 -2.85 2.33
CA VAL A 282 0.61 -1.55 2.32
C VAL A 282 0.36 -0.84 3.65
N SER A 283 1.23 0.13 3.99
CA SER A 283 1.02 0.97 5.18
C SER A 283 -0.36 1.62 5.14
N LYS A 284 -1.04 1.73 6.29
CA LYS A 284 -2.28 2.49 6.47
C LYS A 284 -2.11 3.96 6.08
N SER A 285 -0.90 4.50 6.24
CA SER A 285 -0.53 5.86 5.84
C SER A 285 -0.15 6.00 4.36
N ALA A 286 -0.17 4.90 3.59
CA ALA A 286 0.04 4.95 2.15
C ALA A 286 -1.10 5.70 1.46
N ASP A 287 -0.78 6.19 0.26
CA ASP A 287 -1.73 6.83 -0.63
C ASP A 287 -3.00 5.97 -0.85
N ASN A 288 -4.18 6.60 -0.90
CA ASN A 288 -5.45 5.89 -1.05
C ASN A 288 -5.49 5.02 -2.32
N ALA A 289 -4.87 5.43 -3.41
CA ALA A 289 -4.80 4.64 -4.65
C ALA A 289 -4.13 3.26 -4.44
N LYS A 290 -3.22 3.16 -3.47
CA LYS A 290 -2.48 1.92 -3.18
C LYS A 290 -3.25 0.96 -2.28
N LYS A 291 -4.35 1.42 -1.66
CA LYS A 291 -5.14 0.65 -0.70
C LYS A 291 -6.38 0.07 -1.37
N SER A 292 -6.70 -1.18 -1.07
CA SER A 292 -7.85 -1.87 -1.66
C SER A 292 -9.16 -1.28 -1.14
N THR A 293 -10.08 -1.01 -2.05
CA THR A 293 -11.50 -0.72 -1.73
C THR A 293 -12.41 -1.89 -2.09
N ALA A 294 -11.84 -3.07 -2.34
CA ALA A 294 -12.60 -4.30 -2.56
C ALA A 294 -13.49 -4.62 -1.34
N ALA A 295 -14.54 -5.40 -1.57
CA ALA A 295 -15.44 -5.83 -0.51
C ALA A 295 -14.66 -6.47 0.66
N GLY A 296 -14.90 -5.99 1.88
CA GLY A 296 -14.21 -6.43 3.09
C GLY A 296 -12.85 -5.78 3.37
N ALA A 297 -12.28 -4.98 2.45
CA ALA A 297 -11.06 -4.21 2.70
C ALA A 297 -11.32 -2.78 3.18
N TYR A 298 -12.50 -2.23 2.86
CA TYR A 298 -12.84 -0.84 3.09
C TYR A 298 -14.32 -0.64 3.47
N ASN A 299 -14.56 0.22 4.46
CA ASN A 299 -15.88 0.59 4.94
C ASN A 299 -16.26 1.98 4.42
N TRP A 300 -17.12 1.98 3.40
CA TRP A 300 -17.59 3.18 2.70
C TRP A 300 -18.35 4.17 3.59
N SER A 301 -19.04 3.69 4.64
CA SER A 301 -19.80 4.54 5.57
C SER A 301 -18.95 5.25 6.61
N THR A 302 -17.73 4.77 6.87
CA THR A 302 -16.84 5.34 7.90
C THR A 302 -15.54 5.90 7.33
N ASN A 303 -15.29 5.73 6.03
CA ASN A 303 -14.03 6.08 5.38
C ASN A 303 -12.80 5.36 5.97
N THR A 304 -12.96 4.11 6.40
CA THR A 304 -11.87 3.36 7.05
C THR A 304 -11.50 2.08 6.30
N TRP A 305 -10.21 1.75 6.29
CA TRP A 305 -9.71 0.48 5.79
C TRP A 305 -9.61 -0.54 6.92
N VAL A 306 -9.86 -1.80 6.59
CA VAL A 306 -9.65 -2.92 7.51
C VAL A 306 -8.15 -3.16 7.68
N GLU A 307 -7.70 -3.12 8.92
CA GLU A 307 -6.34 -3.49 9.30
C GLU A 307 -6.23 -5.00 9.44
N TYR A 308 -5.30 -5.60 8.72
CA TYR A 308 -4.99 -7.03 8.79
C TYR A 308 -3.84 -7.29 9.76
N GLU A 309 -2.97 -6.29 9.93
CA GLU A 309 -1.97 -6.18 10.98
C GLU A 309 -1.94 -4.72 11.44
N PRO A 310 -1.51 -4.41 12.69
CA PRO A 310 -1.46 -3.03 13.17
C PRO A 310 -0.69 -2.10 12.21
N GLY A 311 -1.39 -1.10 11.65
CA GLY A 311 -0.84 -0.15 10.69
C GLY A 311 -0.75 -0.64 9.24
N TRP A 312 -1.28 -1.82 8.90
CA TRP A 312 -1.22 -2.41 7.55
C TRP A 312 -2.59 -2.81 7.03
N VAL A 313 -2.86 -2.43 5.78
CA VAL A 313 -4.14 -2.64 5.08
C VAL A 313 -3.89 -3.29 3.73
N SER A 314 -4.92 -3.92 3.15
CA SER A 314 -4.78 -4.60 1.86
C SER A 314 -4.38 -3.63 0.74
N ALA A 315 -3.45 -4.05 -0.12
CA ALA A 315 -3.03 -3.32 -1.31
C ALA A 315 -4.09 -3.40 -2.42
N SER A 316 -4.24 -2.36 -3.23
CA SER A 316 -5.16 -2.37 -4.37
C SER A 316 -4.65 -3.28 -5.49
N SER A 317 -5.56 -3.93 -6.21
CA SER A 317 -5.23 -4.83 -7.32
C SER A 317 -4.40 -4.13 -8.41
N ALA A 318 -4.72 -2.86 -8.72
CA ALA A 318 -3.95 -2.06 -9.67
C ALA A 318 -2.50 -1.84 -9.21
N TYR A 319 -2.27 -1.63 -7.90
CA TYR A 319 -0.92 -1.45 -7.37
C TYR A 319 -0.14 -2.77 -7.36
N ILE A 320 -0.80 -3.88 -7.04
CA ILE A 320 -0.22 -5.22 -7.11
C ILE A 320 0.20 -5.53 -8.55
N ALA A 321 -0.65 -5.28 -9.54
CA ALA A 321 -0.33 -5.49 -10.96
C ALA A 321 0.88 -4.67 -11.41
N TYR A 322 0.99 -3.41 -10.97
CA TYR A 322 2.18 -2.59 -11.22
C TYR A 322 3.46 -3.17 -10.61
N LEU A 323 3.40 -3.64 -9.36
CA LEU A 323 4.56 -4.23 -8.67
C LEU A 323 4.96 -5.60 -9.23
N MET A 324 4.01 -6.35 -9.76
CA MET A 324 4.27 -7.67 -10.33
C MET A 324 4.77 -7.62 -11.76
N ASP A 325 4.54 -6.55 -12.52
CA ASP A 325 5.00 -6.44 -13.90
C ASP A 325 6.51 -6.15 -13.96
N PRO A 326 7.36 -7.12 -14.37
CA PRO A 326 8.81 -6.95 -14.29
C PRO A 326 9.34 -5.82 -15.17
N ARG A 327 8.63 -5.49 -16.25
CA ARG A 327 8.98 -4.42 -17.19
C ARG A 327 9.04 -3.05 -16.53
N ASN A 328 8.37 -2.87 -15.38
CA ASN A 328 8.44 -1.64 -14.61
C ASN A 328 9.78 -1.45 -13.87
N PHE A 329 10.61 -2.48 -13.79
CA PHE A 329 11.76 -2.52 -12.90
C PHE A 329 13.05 -3.00 -13.60
N LEU A 330 13.06 -3.05 -14.92
CA LEU A 330 14.25 -3.38 -15.72
C LEU A 330 15.13 -2.13 -15.90
N ASP A 331 15.62 -1.62 -14.78
CA ASP A 331 16.59 -0.54 -14.71
C ASP A 331 17.71 -0.92 -13.74
N GLU A 332 18.81 -0.17 -13.75
CA GLU A 332 20.02 -0.49 -12.98
C GLU A 332 19.76 -0.61 -11.46
N THR A 333 18.71 0.06 -10.96
CA THR A 333 18.42 0.10 -9.53
C THR A 333 17.43 -0.99 -9.14
N ASN A 334 16.34 -1.14 -9.90
CA ASN A 334 15.19 -1.95 -9.49
C ASN A 334 15.27 -3.41 -9.98
N ILE A 335 16.19 -3.74 -10.90
CA ILE A 335 16.34 -5.11 -11.42
C ILE A 335 16.85 -6.10 -10.36
N PHE A 336 17.49 -5.62 -9.30
CA PHE A 336 18.07 -6.45 -8.26
C PHE A 336 17.05 -7.25 -7.44
N GLN A 337 15.75 -6.95 -7.55
CA GLN A 337 14.70 -7.85 -7.04
C GLN A 337 14.64 -9.21 -7.76
N PHE A 338 15.18 -9.26 -8.99
CA PHE A 338 15.28 -10.47 -9.83
C PHE A 338 16.66 -11.13 -9.76
N GLN A 339 17.60 -10.61 -8.96
CA GLN A 339 18.92 -11.24 -8.83
C GLN A 339 18.76 -12.66 -8.24
N SER A 340 19.38 -13.64 -8.90
CA SER A 340 19.43 -15.01 -8.43
C SER A 340 20.17 -15.09 -7.09
N LEU A 341 19.48 -15.65 -6.10
CA LEU A 341 20.02 -16.05 -4.81
C LEU A 341 20.58 -17.48 -4.86
N ALA A 342 20.32 -18.23 -5.94
CA ALA A 342 20.90 -19.54 -6.19
C ALA A 342 22.31 -19.43 -6.77
N TYR A 343 23.16 -20.41 -6.44
CA TYR A 343 24.52 -20.53 -6.97
C TYR A 343 24.50 -20.54 -8.51
N SER A 344 25.38 -19.75 -9.10
CA SER A 344 25.67 -19.76 -10.54
C SER A 344 27.15 -20.08 -10.80
N PRO A 345 27.47 -20.89 -11.83
CA PRO A 345 28.85 -21.09 -12.26
C PRO A 345 29.52 -19.81 -12.78
N ASN A 346 28.74 -18.77 -13.11
CA ASN A 346 29.27 -17.48 -13.59
C ASN A 346 29.76 -16.58 -12.44
N GLU A 347 29.54 -16.95 -11.18
CA GLU A 347 30.05 -16.20 -10.04
C GLU A 347 31.58 -16.27 -9.97
N ALA A 348 32.22 -15.11 -9.92
CA ALA A 348 33.67 -14.98 -9.81
C ALA A 348 34.12 -14.59 -8.40
N LEU A 349 35.31 -15.09 -8.00
CA LEU A 349 35.95 -14.78 -6.71
C LEU A 349 36.15 -13.27 -6.51
N GLU A 350 36.50 -12.53 -7.57
CA GLU A 350 36.67 -11.07 -7.52
C GLU A 350 35.37 -10.35 -7.16
N GLY A 351 34.21 -10.84 -7.63
CA GLY A 351 32.92 -10.30 -7.21
C GLY A 351 32.66 -10.47 -5.72
N VAL A 352 33.06 -11.60 -5.13
CA VAL A 352 32.97 -11.80 -3.67
C VAL A 352 33.91 -10.85 -2.93
N LYS A 353 35.16 -10.71 -3.41
CA LYS A 353 36.14 -9.78 -2.84
C LYS A 353 35.62 -8.35 -2.83
N SER A 354 34.98 -7.90 -3.90
CA SER A 354 34.34 -6.58 -3.99
C SER A 354 33.26 -6.40 -2.92
N ILE A 355 32.42 -7.41 -2.65
CA ILE A 355 31.37 -7.34 -1.63
C ILE A 355 31.94 -7.22 -0.22
N VAL A 356 32.99 -8.00 0.09
CA VAL A 356 33.59 -8.06 1.43
C VAL A 356 34.65 -6.98 1.68
N LYS A 357 35.01 -6.19 0.66
CA LYS A 357 35.97 -5.09 0.77
C LYS A 357 35.59 -4.10 1.87
N GLY A 358 36.55 -3.71 2.70
CA GLY A 358 36.36 -2.82 3.84
C GLY A 358 35.60 -3.43 5.02
N THR A 359 35.36 -4.75 5.03
CA THR A 359 34.67 -5.45 6.13
C THR A 359 35.61 -6.36 6.91
N PHE A 360 35.13 -6.89 8.04
CA PHE A 360 35.83 -7.91 8.82
C PHE A 360 36.09 -9.21 8.04
N MET A 361 35.46 -9.40 6.88
CA MET A 361 35.63 -10.54 6.00
C MET A 361 36.68 -10.31 4.89
N GLU A 362 37.29 -9.13 4.81
CA GLU A 362 38.27 -8.83 3.76
C GLU A 362 39.59 -9.60 3.95
N GLY A 363 40.02 -10.30 2.90
CA GLY A 363 41.28 -11.05 2.89
C GLY A 363 41.27 -12.29 3.78
N THR A 364 42.47 -12.76 4.12
CA THR A 364 42.65 -13.91 5.02
C THR A 364 42.70 -13.44 6.48
N LYS A 365 41.80 -13.95 7.32
CA LYS A 365 41.78 -13.66 8.76
C LYS A 365 42.38 -14.82 9.54
N THR A 366 43.21 -14.49 10.52
CA THR A 366 43.75 -15.43 11.51
C THR A 366 43.13 -15.10 12.87
N TYR A 367 42.50 -16.07 13.51
CA TYR A 367 41.83 -15.89 14.78
C TYR A 367 42.68 -16.43 15.93
N SER A 368 43.03 -15.55 16.88
CA SER A 368 43.92 -15.89 17.99
C SER A 368 43.32 -16.87 18.99
N ASN A 369 41.99 -16.95 19.11
CA ASN A 369 41.34 -17.81 20.09
C ASN A 369 41.43 -19.31 19.77
N ASN A 370 41.68 -19.69 18.52
CA ASN A 370 41.76 -21.09 18.09
C ASN A 370 42.76 -21.34 16.95
N GLY A 371 43.51 -20.33 16.49
CA GLY A 371 44.44 -20.43 15.37
C GLY A 371 43.78 -20.57 13.99
N GLU A 372 42.46 -20.48 13.89
CA GLU A 372 41.72 -20.67 12.63
C GLU A 372 42.12 -19.60 11.60
N LYS A 373 42.45 -20.04 10.39
CA LYS A 373 42.73 -19.17 9.24
C LYS A 373 41.62 -19.32 8.22
N ILE A 374 40.94 -18.22 7.88
CA ILE A 374 39.84 -18.21 6.91
C ILE A 374 40.06 -17.13 5.86
N ASN A 375 39.99 -17.52 4.60
CA ASN A 375 39.77 -16.56 3.51
C ASN A 375 38.28 -16.60 3.19
N TYR A 376 37.54 -15.55 3.58
CA TYR A 376 36.09 -15.56 3.46
C TYR A 376 35.62 -15.62 2.02
N ALA A 377 36.31 -14.93 1.11
CA ALA A 377 35.92 -14.91 -0.30
C ALA A 377 35.97 -16.31 -0.92
N SER A 378 37.07 -17.04 -0.73
CA SER A 378 37.16 -18.43 -1.23
C SER A 378 36.19 -19.35 -0.48
N THR A 379 36.03 -19.18 0.83
CA THR A 379 35.08 -19.98 1.64
C THR A 379 33.65 -19.82 1.12
N PHE A 380 33.22 -18.60 0.79
CA PHE A 380 31.88 -18.38 0.24
C PHE A 380 31.70 -19.03 -1.13
N MET A 381 32.73 -19.03 -1.99
CA MET A 381 32.67 -19.75 -3.27
C MET A 381 32.50 -21.27 -3.07
N ASP A 382 33.21 -21.87 -2.11
CA ASP A 382 33.13 -23.31 -1.84
C ASP A 382 31.79 -23.69 -1.17
N VAL A 383 31.33 -22.85 -0.24
CA VAL A 383 30.01 -23.03 0.39
C VAL A 383 28.89 -22.86 -0.62
N ALA A 384 29.01 -21.94 -1.57
CA ALA A 384 28.00 -21.71 -2.59
C ALA A 384 27.76 -22.97 -3.44
N LYS A 385 28.83 -23.58 -3.93
CA LYS A 385 28.79 -24.84 -4.70
C LYS A 385 28.10 -25.97 -3.95
N SER A 386 28.37 -26.11 -2.65
CA SER A 386 27.83 -27.21 -1.84
C SER A 386 26.41 -26.96 -1.31
N SER A 387 26.04 -25.71 -1.08
CA SER A 387 24.72 -25.34 -0.54
C SER A 387 23.65 -25.04 -1.60
N GLY A 388 24.07 -24.75 -2.84
CA GLY A 388 23.20 -24.26 -3.91
C GLY A 388 22.83 -22.78 -3.78
N VAL A 389 23.41 -22.06 -2.82
CA VAL A 389 23.15 -20.63 -2.56
C VAL A 389 24.26 -19.79 -3.16
N SER A 390 23.94 -18.63 -3.73
CA SER A 390 24.91 -17.70 -4.32
C SER A 390 25.97 -17.26 -3.30
N ALA A 391 27.25 -17.28 -3.70
CA ALA A 391 28.34 -16.75 -2.90
C ALA A 391 28.16 -15.25 -2.64
N TYR A 392 27.60 -14.53 -3.62
CA TYR A 392 27.28 -13.10 -3.48
C TYR A 392 26.17 -12.88 -2.45
N HIS A 393 25.15 -13.73 -2.44
CA HIS A 393 24.10 -13.68 -1.44
C HIS A 393 24.61 -14.01 -0.03
N ILE A 394 25.44 -15.05 0.11
CA ILE A 394 26.04 -15.42 1.40
C ILE A 394 26.88 -14.26 1.95
N ALA A 395 27.76 -13.69 1.12
CA ALA A 395 28.64 -12.59 1.50
C ALA A 395 27.85 -11.32 1.89
N SER A 396 26.87 -10.93 1.07
CA SER A 396 26.06 -9.75 1.34
C SER A 396 25.20 -9.91 2.58
N ARG A 397 24.60 -11.10 2.79
CA ARG A 397 23.78 -11.39 3.96
C ARG A 397 24.61 -11.36 5.24
N ILE A 398 25.76 -12.02 5.28
CA ILE A 398 26.62 -11.98 6.47
C ILE A 398 27.09 -10.54 6.77
N LYS A 399 27.43 -9.75 5.75
CA LYS A 399 27.77 -8.33 5.91
C LYS A 399 26.61 -7.54 6.53
N GLN A 400 25.37 -7.82 6.13
CA GLN A 400 24.17 -7.19 6.70
C GLN A 400 23.93 -7.64 8.14
N GLU A 401 24.01 -8.94 8.42
CA GLU A 401 23.69 -9.55 9.72
C GLU A 401 24.74 -9.23 10.80
N GLN A 402 26.01 -9.07 10.42
CA GLN A 402 27.13 -8.86 11.36
C GLN A 402 27.71 -7.43 11.30
N GLY A 403 27.23 -6.62 10.36
CA GLY A 403 27.76 -5.30 10.08
C GLY A 403 29.18 -5.32 9.51
N GLN A 404 29.70 -4.13 9.19
CA GLN A 404 31.02 -3.98 8.58
C GLN A 404 32.16 -4.48 9.50
N LYS A 405 32.02 -4.31 10.82
CA LYS A 405 33.06 -4.66 11.80
C LYS A 405 32.98 -6.09 12.34
N GLY A 406 31.84 -6.78 12.22
CA GLY A 406 31.70 -8.17 12.67
C GLY A 406 31.98 -8.40 14.16
N THR A 407 31.58 -7.48 15.04
CA THR A 407 31.90 -7.53 16.47
C THR A 407 30.85 -8.25 17.33
N SER A 408 29.88 -8.92 16.70
CA SER A 408 28.82 -9.62 17.42
C SER A 408 29.36 -10.77 18.27
N PRO A 409 28.91 -10.92 19.53
CA PRO A 409 29.24 -12.09 20.35
C PRO A 409 28.84 -13.43 19.71
N LEU A 410 27.87 -13.41 18.78
CA LEU A 410 27.44 -14.61 18.05
C LEU A 410 28.52 -15.19 17.14
N ILE A 411 29.55 -14.42 16.78
CA ILE A 411 30.64 -14.87 15.89
C ILE A 411 32.04 -14.72 16.53
N SER A 412 32.11 -14.38 17.82
CA SER A 412 33.40 -14.20 18.51
C SER A 412 34.11 -15.54 18.75
N GLY A 413 33.34 -16.58 19.08
CA GLY A 413 33.87 -17.87 19.55
C GLY A 413 34.46 -17.82 20.96
N THR A 414 34.23 -16.73 21.70
CA THR A 414 34.76 -16.49 23.06
C THR A 414 33.67 -16.19 24.09
N TYR A 415 32.40 -16.30 23.70
CA TYR A 415 31.28 -16.02 24.60
C TYR A 415 31.13 -17.13 25.65
N SER A 416 31.06 -16.73 26.92
CA SER A 416 31.14 -17.66 28.05
C SER A 416 30.05 -18.74 28.02
N GLY A 417 30.46 -20.01 28.14
CA GLY A 417 29.59 -21.19 28.08
C GLY A 417 29.25 -21.70 26.67
N TYR A 418 29.68 -20.97 25.63
CA TYR A 418 29.50 -21.28 24.22
C TYR A 418 30.79 -21.05 23.41
N GLU A 419 31.94 -21.19 24.05
CA GLU A 419 33.25 -21.05 23.42
C GLU A 419 33.38 -21.99 22.23
N GLY A 420 33.95 -21.48 21.13
CA GLY A 420 34.11 -22.22 19.88
C GLY A 420 32.84 -22.44 19.06
N TYR A 421 31.68 -21.88 19.43
CA TYR A 421 30.47 -21.92 18.60
C TYR A 421 30.17 -20.58 17.92
N TYR A 422 29.64 -20.65 16.70
CA TYR A 422 29.46 -19.47 15.85
C TYR A 422 28.08 -19.48 15.18
N ASN A 423 27.48 -18.32 15.00
CA ASN A 423 26.20 -18.13 14.30
C ASN A 423 26.24 -16.89 13.38
N TYR A 424 26.72 -17.07 12.15
CA TYR A 424 26.90 -15.98 11.18
C TYR A 424 25.59 -15.39 10.63
N PHE A 425 24.49 -16.15 10.70
CA PHE A 425 23.18 -15.77 10.16
C PHE A 425 22.14 -15.46 11.25
N ASN A 426 22.57 -15.28 12.50
CA ASN A 426 21.72 -14.92 13.63
C ASN A 426 20.51 -15.87 13.86
N PHE A 427 20.61 -17.14 13.44
CA PHE A 427 19.50 -18.09 13.57
C PHE A 427 19.11 -18.31 15.03
N SER A 428 17.82 -18.15 15.33
CA SER A 428 17.26 -18.26 16.69
C SER A 428 17.85 -17.27 17.70
N ALA A 429 18.50 -16.20 17.24
CA ALA A 429 18.99 -15.12 18.10
C ALA A 429 17.83 -14.16 18.44
N THR A 430 16.86 -14.64 19.22
CA THR A 430 15.67 -13.88 19.62
C THR A 430 15.60 -13.71 21.12
N GLY A 431 15.02 -12.61 21.59
CA GLY A 431 14.89 -12.32 23.01
C GLY A 431 14.57 -10.85 23.26
N ASN A 432 14.14 -10.55 24.48
CA ASN A 432 13.87 -9.19 24.95
C ASN A 432 15.11 -8.51 25.55
N THR A 433 16.24 -9.22 25.65
CA THR A 433 17.53 -8.68 26.11
C THR A 433 18.66 -9.17 25.21
N LYS A 434 19.75 -8.40 25.11
CA LYS A 434 20.95 -8.78 24.33
C LYS A 434 21.53 -10.11 24.78
N ASP A 435 21.63 -10.34 26.09
CA ASP A 435 22.13 -11.60 26.66
C ASP A 435 21.29 -12.81 26.22
N LYS A 436 19.96 -12.68 26.25
CA LYS A 436 19.05 -13.74 25.81
C LYS A 436 19.15 -14.01 24.32
N ILE A 437 19.26 -12.95 23.51
CA ILE A 437 19.50 -13.04 22.05
C ILE A 437 20.77 -13.85 21.77
N TYR A 438 21.88 -13.53 22.45
CA TYR A 438 23.16 -14.21 22.22
C TYR A 438 23.14 -15.65 22.69
N LYS A 439 22.64 -15.93 23.90
CA LYS A 439 22.53 -17.29 24.43
C LYS A 439 21.63 -18.18 23.56
N ASN A 440 20.50 -17.67 23.10
CA ASN A 440 19.60 -18.44 22.23
C ASN A 440 20.25 -18.75 20.87
N GLY A 441 20.89 -17.75 20.26
CA GLY A 441 21.60 -17.93 18.99
C GLY A 441 22.78 -18.91 19.09
N LEU A 442 23.57 -18.83 20.16
CA LEU A 442 24.71 -19.72 20.39
C LEU A 442 24.30 -21.12 20.86
N SER A 443 23.21 -21.24 21.63
CA SER A 443 22.60 -22.54 21.96
C SER A 443 22.13 -23.25 20.71
N PHE A 444 21.51 -22.52 19.78
CA PHE A 444 21.16 -23.05 18.48
C PHE A 444 22.40 -23.52 17.71
N ALA A 445 23.43 -22.68 17.57
CA ALA A 445 24.68 -23.04 16.91
C ALA A 445 25.34 -24.29 17.51
N LYS A 446 25.35 -24.41 18.84
CA LYS A 446 25.85 -25.57 19.57
C LYS A 446 25.08 -26.85 19.22
N LYS A 447 23.75 -26.79 19.17
CA LYS A 447 22.90 -27.91 18.74
C LYS A 447 23.15 -28.33 17.29
N GLN A 448 23.48 -27.38 16.42
CA GLN A 448 23.82 -27.67 15.02
C GLN A 448 25.26 -28.17 14.83
N GLY A 449 26.09 -28.20 15.88
CA GLY A 449 27.49 -28.57 15.77
C GLY A 449 28.34 -27.54 15.02
N TRP A 450 27.95 -26.27 15.02
CA TRP A 450 28.67 -25.18 14.34
C TRP A 450 29.88 -24.72 15.17
N ASN A 451 30.82 -25.64 15.35
CA ASN A 451 32.01 -25.47 16.19
C ASN A 451 33.25 -24.93 15.45
N THR A 452 33.07 -24.43 14.22
CA THR A 452 34.03 -23.64 13.46
C THR A 452 33.29 -22.56 12.67
N ARG A 453 33.99 -21.50 12.24
CA ARG A 453 33.35 -20.42 11.47
C ARG A 453 32.84 -20.94 10.14
N VAL A 454 33.64 -21.77 9.46
CA VAL A 454 33.26 -22.40 8.18
C VAL A 454 32.02 -23.28 8.33
N LYS A 455 31.89 -24.08 9.41
CA LYS A 455 30.68 -24.89 9.66
C LYS A 455 29.44 -24.04 9.88
N SER A 456 29.56 -22.92 10.60
CA SER A 456 28.47 -21.97 10.79
C SER A 456 28.03 -21.32 9.48
N ILE A 457 28.99 -20.92 8.64
CA ILE A 457 28.73 -20.34 7.33
C ILE A 457 28.05 -21.39 6.41
N SER A 458 28.63 -22.59 6.32
CA SER A 458 28.11 -23.68 5.48
C SER A 458 26.72 -24.14 5.92
N GLY A 459 26.56 -24.48 7.20
CA GLY A 459 25.27 -24.93 7.74
C GLY A 459 24.20 -23.85 7.68
N GLY A 460 24.58 -22.58 7.88
CA GLY A 460 23.68 -21.46 7.73
C GLY A 460 23.22 -21.26 6.28
N ALA A 461 24.15 -21.34 5.31
CA ALA A 461 23.82 -21.26 3.89
C ALA A 461 22.89 -22.40 3.44
N VAL A 462 23.15 -23.64 3.84
CA VAL A 462 22.26 -24.79 3.58
C VAL A 462 20.86 -24.54 4.14
N LYS A 463 20.77 -23.98 5.36
CA LYS A 463 19.49 -23.67 5.98
C LYS A 463 18.73 -22.57 5.24
N VAL A 464 19.40 -21.50 4.81
CA VAL A 464 18.81 -20.45 3.94
C VAL A 464 18.33 -21.07 2.63
N GLY A 465 19.17 -21.87 1.97
CA GLY A 465 18.86 -22.46 0.67
C GLY A 465 17.68 -23.42 0.69
N SER A 466 17.61 -24.30 1.69
CA SER A 466 16.60 -25.37 1.78
C SER A 466 15.15 -24.89 1.88
N ASN A 467 14.91 -23.68 2.39
CA ASN A 467 13.54 -23.20 2.63
C ASN A 467 12.88 -22.61 1.39
N TYR A 468 13.64 -21.87 0.56
CA TYR A 468 13.13 -21.06 -0.56
C TYR A 468 13.93 -21.31 -1.84
N ILE A 469 15.24 -21.01 -1.82
CA ILE A 469 16.12 -20.98 -3.01
C ILE A 469 16.13 -22.34 -3.73
N ASN A 470 16.31 -23.43 -2.99
CA ASN A 470 16.38 -24.78 -3.55
C ASN A 470 15.01 -25.34 -3.98
N LYS A 471 13.91 -24.60 -3.73
CA LYS A 471 12.55 -24.90 -4.20
C LYS A 471 12.13 -24.03 -5.39
N GLY A 472 13.06 -23.30 -5.99
CA GLY A 472 12.83 -22.41 -7.13
C GLY A 472 12.49 -20.96 -6.74
N GLN A 473 12.20 -20.66 -5.47
CA GLN A 473 12.03 -19.29 -4.98
C GLN A 473 13.40 -18.63 -4.76
N ASN A 474 14.15 -18.44 -5.84
CA ASN A 474 15.55 -18.05 -5.83
C ASN A 474 15.78 -16.58 -6.23
N THR A 475 14.79 -15.72 -6.09
CA THR A 475 14.91 -14.25 -6.20
C THR A 475 14.02 -13.61 -5.15
N LEU A 476 14.29 -12.36 -4.77
CA LEU A 476 13.43 -11.60 -3.85
C LEU A 476 11.98 -11.52 -4.38
N TYR A 477 11.82 -11.41 -5.70
CA TYR A 477 10.53 -11.46 -6.36
C TYR A 477 9.81 -12.81 -6.14
N PHE A 478 10.49 -13.94 -6.35
CA PHE A 478 9.88 -15.27 -6.20
C PHE A 478 9.65 -15.66 -4.73
N GLU A 479 10.45 -15.13 -3.80
CA GLU A 479 10.17 -15.25 -2.37
C GLU A 479 8.93 -14.44 -1.98
N LYS A 480 8.71 -13.27 -2.60
CA LYS A 480 7.56 -12.39 -2.32
C LYS A 480 6.25 -12.88 -2.92
N PHE A 481 6.22 -13.30 -4.19
CA PHE A 481 4.97 -13.63 -4.89
C PHE A 481 4.75 -15.14 -5.06
N ASN A 482 5.81 -15.94 -4.97
CA ASN A 482 5.77 -17.38 -5.20
C ASN A 482 4.98 -17.83 -6.45
N VAL A 483 5.47 -17.43 -7.61
CA VAL A 483 4.88 -17.75 -8.93
C VAL A 483 5.60 -18.88 -9.67
N VAL A 484 6.44 -19.65 -8.96
CA VAL A 484 7.31 -20.68 -9.54
C VAL A 484 7.24 -22.03 -8.83
N ASN A 485 6.91 -22.06 -7.52
CA ASN A 485 6.77 -23.31 -6.79
C ASN A 485 5.34 -23.86 -6.98
N THR A 486 5.15 -24.69 -8.02
CA THR A 486 3.86 -25.27 -8.41
C THR A 486 3.16 -26.06 -7.30
N SER A 487 3.89 -26.54 -6.28
CA SER A 487 3.31 -27.25 -5.13
C SER A 487 2.67 -26.32 -4.10
N SER A 488 2.84 -24.99 -4.22
CA SER A 488 2.36 -24.01 -3.24
C SER A 488 2.17 -22.60 -3.80
N LEU A 489 1.83 -22.46 -5.09
CA LEU A 489 1.67 -21.16 -5.75
C LEU A 489 0.84 -20.19 -4.90
N TYR A 490 1.28 -18.92 -4.82
CA TYR A 490 0.66 -17.84 -4.04
C TYR A 490 0.71 -18.02 -2.51
N PHE A 491 1.08 -19.21 -2.02
CA PHE A 491 1.30 -19.51 -0.60
C PHE A 491 2.81 -19.57 -0.30
N HIS A 492 3.20 -19.67 0.98
CA HIS A 492 4.64 -19.65 1.37
C HIS A 492 5.40 -18.40 0.88
N GLN A 493 4.68 -17.28 0.77
CA GLN A 493 5.28 -15.97 0.54
C GLN A 493 6.06 -15.55 1.79
N TYR A 494 7.27 -15.05 1.60
CA TYR A 494 8.17 -14.68 2.69
C TYR A 494 7.67 -13.44 3.46
N MET A 495 6.94 -12.53 2.80
CA MET A 495 6.50 -11.25 3.37
C MET A 495 5.11 -10.80 2.88
N GLY A 496 4.34 -10.16 3.76
CA GLY A 496 3.04 -9.53 3.44
C GLY A 496 3.17 -8.12 2.84
N ASN A 497 4.26 -7.38 3.12
CA ASN A 497 4.48 -6.06 2.52
C ASN A 497 4.65 -6.18 0.99
N ALA A 498 3.74 -5.55 0.24
CA ALA A 498 3.69 -5.61 -1.22
C ALA A 498 4.98 -5.10 -1.89
N THR A 499 5.67 -4.12 -1.29
CA THR A 499 6.89 -3.52 -1.88
C THR A 499 8.19 -4.17 -1.44
N ALA A 500 8.15 -5.23 -0.63
CA ALA A 500 9.34 -5.77 0.01
C ALA A 500 10.45 -6.14 -1.00
N ALA A 501 10.13 -6.93 -2.02
CA ALA A 501 11.09 -7.35 -3.04
C ALA A 501 11.78 -6.16 -3.74
N LEU A 502 11.01 -5.11 -4.07
CA LEU A 502 11.52 -3.89 -4.67
C LEU A 502 12.48 -3.17 -3.72
N THR A 503 12.05 -2.87 -2.49
CA THR A 503 12.86 -2.10 -1.53
C THR A 503 14.12 -2.83 -1.06
N GLU A 504 14.05 -4.15 -0.93
CA GLU A 504 15.20 -4.98 -0.61
C GLU A 504 16.15 -5.09 -1.80
N GLY A 505 15.62 -5.25 -3.02
CA GLY A 505 16.41 -5.20 -4.26
C GLY A 505 17.17 -3.88 -4.41
N GLN A 506 16.52 -2.74 -4.14
CA GLN A 506 17.17 -1.43 -4.13
C GLN A 506 18.30 -1.33 -3.09
N SER A 507 18.08 -1.90 -1.90
CA SER A 507 19.10 -1.94 -0.84
C SER A 507 20.29 -2.82 -1.25
N LEU A 508 20.01 -3.94 -1.91
CA LEU A 508 21.02 -4.84 -2.46
C LEU A 508 21.84 -4.15 -3.57
N ALA A 509 21.18 -3.48 -4.51
CA ALA A 509 21.81 -2.69 -5.57
C ALA A 509 22.75 -1.61 -5.01
N LYS A 510 22.34 -0.94 -3.93
CA LYS A 510 23.16 0.06 -3.22
C LYS A 510 24.37 -0.57 -2.51
N GLY A 511 24.25 -1.82 -2.05
CA GLY A 511 25.32 -2.56 -1.40
C GLY A 511 26.48 -2.94 -2.34
N TYR A 512 26.23 -2.98 -3.66
CA TYR A 512 27.24 -3.26 -4.68
C TYR A 512 27.94 -1.99 -5.14
N SER A 513 29.17 -1.79 -4.65
CA SER A 513 30.02 -0.67 -5.09
C SER A 513 30.48 -0.82 -6.55
N ASP A 514 30.78 -2.06 -6.96
CA ASP A 514 31.08 -2.42 -8.35
C ASP A 514 29.93 -3.26 -8.91
N LYS A 515 29.32 -2.77 -9.99
CA LYS A 515 28.21 -3.46 -10.67
C LYS A 515 28.67 -4.19 -11.93
N ASN A 516 29.94 -4.11 -12.32
CA ASN A 516 30.47 -4.82 -13.49
C ASN A 516 30.69 -6.31 -13.24
N GLN A 517 30.61 -6.76 -11.98
CA GLN A 517 30.63 -8.17 -11.64
C GLN A 517 29.46 -8.93 -12.29
N ALA A 518 29.68 -10.23 -12.55
CA ALA A 518 28.70 -11.07 -13.23
C ALA A 518 27.51 -11.40 -12.32
N PHE A 519 26.35 -10.80 -12.58
CA PHE A 519 25.09 -11.15 -11.92
C PHE A 519 24.19 -11.97 -12.84
N VAL A 520 23.42 -12.87 -12.26
CA VAL A 520 22.34 -13.59 -12.96
C VAL A 520 21.02 -13.03 -12.48
N PHE A 521 20.17 -12.58 -13.42
CA PHE A 521 18.82 -12.11 -13.14
C PHE A 521 17.80 -13.08 -13.72
N LYS A 522 16.93 -13.61 -12.85
CA LYS A 522 15.84 -14.52 -13.22
C LYS A 522 14.52 -13.75 -13.20
N ILE A 523 14.01 -13.48 -14.39
CA ILE A 523 12.92 -12.51 -14.60
C ILE A 523 11.65 -13.27 -15.00
N PRO A 524 10.53 -13.13 -14.27
CA PRO A 524 9.31 -13.85 -14.60
C PRO A 524 8.72 -13.41 -15.94
N VAL A 525 8.15 -14.35 -16.68
CA VAL A 525 7.29 -14.11 -17.83
C VAL A 525 5.96 -14.83 -17.58
N TYR A 526 4.87 -14.09 -17.72
CA TYR A 526 3.51 -14.60 -17.55
C TYR A 526 2.81 -14.74 -18.91
N ASN A 527 1.84 -15.66 -18.98
CA ASN A 527 0.96 -15.78 -20.12
C ASN A 527 -0.07 -14.65 -20.13
N ASN A 528 -0.40 -14.12 -21.31
CA ASN A 528 -1.44 -13.09 -21.51
C ASN A 528 -1.19 -11.78 -20.74
N MET A 529 0.07 -11.36 -20.59
CA MET A 529 0.38 -10.02 -20.05
C MET A 529 -0.17 -8.91 -20.97
N PRO A 530 -0.50 -7.73 -20.41
CA PRO A 530 -0.82 -6.55 -21.20
C PRO A 530 0.32 -6.20 -22.18
N SER A 531 -0.02 -5.67 -23.36
CA SER A 531 0.93 -5.38 -24.43
C SER A 531 2.02 -4.38 -24.02
N SER A 532 1.70 -3.46 -23.10
CA SER A 532 2.63 -2.53 -22.46
C SER A 532 2.74 -2.80 -20.96
N ALA A 533 3.80 -2.28 -20.35
CA ALA A 533 4.00 -2.38 -18.91
C ALA A 533 2.83 -1.72 -18.15
N VAL A 534 2.29 -2.42 -17.16
CA VAL A 534 1.17 -1.93 -16.34
C VAL A 534 1.60 -0.67 -15.60
N GLY A 535 0.95 0.46 -15.90
CA GLY A 535 1.12 1.71 -15.18
C GLY A 535 0.40 1.70 -13.83
N PHE A 536 0.70 2.67 -12.97
CA PHE A 536 -0.06 2.89 -11.75
C PHE A 536 -0.28 4.37 -11.53
N ASP A 537 -1.55 4.76 -11.50
CA ASP A 537 -1.92 6.15 -11.31
C ASP A 537 -2.34 6.43 -9.87
N LYS A 538 -1.87 7.56 -9.36
CA LYS A 538 -2.37 8.10 -8.09
C LYS A 538 -3.81 8.55 -8.31
N ALA A 539 -4.75 7.64 -8.05
CA ALA A 539 -6.15 7.96 -7.90
C ALA A 539 -6.38 8.76 -6.59
N GLY A 540 -7.27 9.74 -6.65
CA GLY A 540 -7.78 10.39 -5.43
C GLY A 540 -8.59 9.41 -4.57
N ASP A 541 -9.01 9.86 -3.39
CA ASP A 541 -10.05 9.19 -2.61
C ASP A 541 -11.26 8.82 -3.49
N THR A 542 -11.69 7.57 -3.42
CA THR A 542 -12.80 7.02 -4.23
C THR A 542 -14.15 7.13 -3.53
N ASN A 543 -14.20 7.55 -2.25
CA ASN A 543 -15.43 7.54 -1.48
C ASN A 543 -16.43 8.62 -1.90
N ASN A 544 -17.48 8.21 -2.61
CA ASN A 544 -18.60 9.07 -3.01
C ASN A 544 -19.89 8.86 -2.18
N TYR A 545 -19.77 8.34 -0.95
CA TYR A 545 -20.92 8.15 -0.06
C TYR A 545 -21.28 9.44 0.67
N LEU A 546 -22.57 9.64 0.90
CA LEU A 546 -23.07 10.66 1.82
C LEU A 546 -23.12 10.07 3.24
N GLN A 547 -22.73 10.89 4.22
CA GLN A 547 -22.90 10.64 5.65
C GLN A 547 -24.29 11.10 6.12
N SER A 548 -24.87 12.09 5.44
CA SER A 548 -26.21 12.60 5.73
C SER A 548 -26.93 12.99 4.43
N LEU A 549 -28.25 12.84 4.44
CA LEU A 549 -29.15 13.45 3.46
C LEU A 549 -30.46 13.75 4.19
N ALA A 550 -30.87 15.01 4.19
CA ALA A 550 -32.06 15.44 4.91
C ALA A 550 -32.83 16.51 4.13
N ILE A 551 -34.14 16.55 4.39
CA ILE A 551 -35.01 17.66 4.03
C ILE A 551 -35.45 18.32 5.34
N SER A 552 -35.30 19.64 5.46
CA SER A 552 -35.70 20.35 6.69
C SER A 552 -37.17 20.10 7.04
N GLY A 553 -37.43 19.54 8.22
CA GLY A 553 -38.78 19.24 8.72
C GLY A 553 -39.53 18.12 8.00
N VAL A 554 -38.87 17.36 7.10
CA VAL A 554 -39.52 16.31 6.30
C VAL A 554 -38.71 15.00 6.38
N THR A 555 -39.39 13.91 6.71
CA THR A 555 -38.77 12.59 6.84
C THR A 555 -38.61 11.92 5.48
N LEU A 556 -37.42 11.39 5.20
CA LEU A 556 -37.16 10.55 4.03
C LEU A 556 -37.68 9.12 4.25
N THR A 557 -38.19 8.51 3.18
CA THR A 557 -38.59 7.10 3.12
C THR A 557 -37.83 6.40 1.98
N PRO A 558 -37.01 5.38 2.26
CA PRO A 558 -36.64 4.89 3.60
C PRO A 558 -35.82 5.93 4.39
N ALA A 559 -35.58 5.67 5.67
CA ALA A 559 -34.61 6.43 6.45
C ALA A 559 -33.24 6.43 5.76
N PHE A 560 -32.47 7.51 5.95
CA PHE A 560 -31.21 7.70 5.22
C PHE A 560 -30.21 6.55 5.46
N ASN A 561 -29.64 6.04 4.37
CA ASN A 561 -28.51 5.11 4.36
C ASN A 561 -27.61 5.44 3.16
N GLY A 562 -26.32 5.70 3.37
CA GLY A 562 -25.40 6.11 2.30
C GLY A 562 -25.29 5.13 1.11
N ALA A 563 -25.65 3.85 1.28
CA ALA A 563 -25.71 2.89 0.18
C ALA A 563 -26.98 3.06 -0.69
N THR A 564 -28.07 3.57 -0.12
CA THR A 564 -29.35 3.81 -0.79
C THR A 564 -29.31 5.12 -1.59
N THR A 565 -29.62 5.04 -2.88
CA THR A 565 -29.57 6.18 -3.82
C THR A 565 -30.93 6.71 -4.25
N SER A 566 -32.03 6.17 -3.72
CA SER A 566 -33.40 6.60 -4.03
C SER A 566 -34.23 6.75 -2.76
N TYR A 567 -34.86 7.91 -2.61
CA TYR A 567 -35.69 8.28 -1.47
C TYR A 567 -36.99 8.91 -1.94
N SER A 568 -38.01 8.83 -1.08
CA SER A 568 -39.28 9.52 -1.26
C SER A 568 -39.64 10.33 -0.03
N ALA A 569 -40.42 11.39 -0.21
CA ALA A 569 -41.00 12.17 0.87
C ALA A 569 -42.38 12.69 0.47
N VAL A 570 -43.25 12.93 1.45
CA VAL A 570 -44.57 13.54 1.23
C VAL A 570 -44.65 14.81 2.08
N VAL A 571 -45.10 15.89 1.46
CA VAL A 571 -45.32 17.18 2.15
C VAL A 571 -46.75 17.65 1.92
N SER A 572 -47.30 18.37 2.90
CA SER A 572 -48.63 18.96 2.78
C SER A 572 -48.65 20.04 1.69
N ASN A 573 -49.84 20.39 1.21
CA ASN A 573 -49.99 21.44 0.21
C ASN A 573 -49.40 22.79 0.66
N ALA A 574 -49.39 23.08 1.97
CA ALA A 574 -48.85 24.32 2.54
C ALA A 574 -47.32 24.48 2.38
N ILE A 575 -46.58 23.37 2.21
CA ILE A 575 -45.13 23.39 2.04
C ILE A 575 -44.82 23.56 0.55
N SER A 576 -44.67 24.81 0.11
CA SER A 576 -44.37 25.17 -1.28
C SER A 576 -42.88 25.17 -1.62
N SER A 577 -42.00 25.06 -0.62
CA SER A 577 -40.57 24.90 -0.80
C SER A 577 -39.97 24.04 0.31
N VAL A 578 -38.83 23.43 0.00
CA VAL A 578 -38.06 22.63 0.95
C VAL A 578 -36.58 22.96 0.82
N THR A 579 -35.83 22.75 1.89
CA THR A 579 -34.37 22.87 1.88
C THR A 579 -33.74 21.50 2.08
N VAL A 580 -32.88 21.11 1.14
CA VAL A 580 -32.14 19.84 1.14
C VAL A 580 -30.71 20.09 1.61
N SER A 581 -30.25 19.30 2.59
CA SER A 581 -28.88 19.30 3.10
C SER A 581 -28.27 17.91 3.02
N ALA A 582 -26.96 17.84 2.81
CA ALA A 582 -26.23 16.58 2.72
C ALA A 582 -24.74 16.79 2.98
N ASP A 583 -24.11 15.84 3.65
CA ASP A 583 -22.68 15.82 3.94
C ASP A 583 -22.03 14.57 3.36
N ALA A 584 -20.82 14.69 2.82
CA ALA A 584 -20.05 13.55 2.34
C ALA A 584 -19.40 12.78 3.49
N VAL A 585 -19.24 11.46 3.34
CA VAL A 585 -18.47 10.64 4.29
C VAL A 585 -16.98 11.02 4.28
N SER A 586 -16.43 11.26 3.10
CA SER A 586 -15.05 11.74 2.96
C SER A 586 -15.02 13.26 2.83
N GLY A 587 -14.14 13.90 3.61
CA GLY A 587 -13.83 15.33 3.45
C GLY A 587 -13.14 15.68 2.13
N ASN A 588 -12.69 14.69 1.35
CA ASN A 588 -12.11 14.91 0.01
C ASN A 588 -13.17 14.90 -1.11
N SER A 589 -14.45 14.68 -0.77
CA SER A 589 -15.53 14.54 -1.72
C SER A 589 -16.41 15.78 -1.77
N GLY A 590 -16.86 16.15 -2.97
CA GLY A 590 -17.70 17.32 -3.20
C GLY A 590 -19.18 16.94 -3.28
N VAL A 591 -20.04 17.67 -2.55
CA VAL A 591 -21.50 17.53 -2.61
C VAL A 591 -22.09 18.67 -3.45
N SER A 592 -23.05 18.35 -4.32
CA SER A 592 -23.81 19.32 -5.13
C SER A 592 -25.28 18.93 -5.23
N GLY A 593 -26.15 19.90 -5.54
CA GLY A 593 -27.61 19.67 -5.57
C GLY A 593 -28.29 19.78 -4.20
N THR A 594 -27.63 20.42 -3.22
CA THR A 594 -28.25 20.87 -1.96
C THR A 594 -28.78 22.29 -2.11
N GLY A 595 -29.63 22.73 -1.18
CA GLY A 595 -30.21 24.07 -1.18
C GLY A 595 -31.74 24.07 -1.19
N SER A 596 -32.33 25.22 -1.52
CA SER A 596 -33.78 25.40 -1.51
C SER A 596 -34.41 25.08 -2.86
N TYR A 597 -35.52 24.34 -2.83
CA TYR A 597 -36.28 23.91 -4.00
C TYR A 597 -37.74 24.29 -3.84
N SER A 598 -38.30 24.99 -4.83
CA SER A 598 -39.74 25.19 -4.94
C SER A 598 -40.41 23.90 -5.41
N LEU A 599 -41.60 23.61 -4.86
CA LEU A 599 -42.35 22.39 -5.12
C LEU A 599 -43.64 22.69 -5.89
N ALA A 600 -43.80 22.07 -7.06
CA ALA A 600 -45.09 21.96 -7.72
C ALA A 600 -45.98 20.97 -6.97
N VAL A 601 -47.31 21.14 -7.06
CA VAL A 601 -48.24 20.09 -6.59
C VAL A 601 -47.98 18.81 -7.40
N GLY A 602 -47.97 17.66 -6.73
CA GLY A 602 -47.58 16.38 -7.30
C GLY A 602 -46.10 16.06 -7.07
N ASN A 603 -45.53 15.23 -7.94
CA ASN A 603 -44.17 14.70 -7.78
C ASN A 603 -43.09 15.69 -8.23
N ASN A 604 -42.08 15.88 -7.39
CA ASN A 604 -40.91 16.72 -7.64
C ASN A 604 -39.65 15.86 -7.46
N THR A 605 -38.72 15.91 -8.39
CA THR A 605 -37.48 15.12 -8.30
C THR A 605 -36.28 16.03 -8.06
N ILE A 606 -35.55 15.76 -6.96
CA ILE A 606 -34.30 16.43 -6.61
C ILE A 606 -33.15 15.43 -6.72
N LYS A 607 -32.01 15.85 -7.27
CA LYS A 607 -30.81 15.01 -7.41
C LYS A 607 -29.65 15.65 -6.66
N VAL A 608 -29.21 14.99 -5.60
CA VAL A 608 -27.99 15.33 -4.86
C VAL A 608 -26.86 14.45 -5.37
N LYS A 609 -25.72 15.03 -5.72
CA LYS A 609 -24.55 14.29 -6.23
C LYS A 609 -23.39 14.43 -5.26
N CYS A 610 -22.78 13.30 -4.91
CA CYS A 610 -21.50 13.25 -4.22
C CYS A 610 -20.44 12.77 -5.21
N LYS A 611 -19.42 13.59 -5.46
CA LYS A 611 -18.29 13.29 -6.35
C LYS A 611 -17.03 13.08 -5.53
N SER A 612 -16.41 11.92 -5.64
CA SER A 612 -15.15 11.60 -4.98
C SER A 612 -13.98 12.36 -5.62
N GLN A 613 -12.84 12.40 -4.93
CA GLN A 613 -11.62 12.98 -5.45
C GLN A 613 -11.08 12.22 -6.68
N SER A 614 -11.31 10.90 -6.77
CA SER A 614 -11.01 10.09 -7.96
C SER A 614 -11.85 10.49 -9.18
N GLY A 615 -12.97 11.19 -8.98
CA GLY A 615 -13.88 11.62 -10.04
C GLY A 615 -15.21 10.84 -10.09
N ASP A 616 -15.31 9.71 -9.38
CA ASP A 616 -16.49 8.88 -9.33
C ASP A 616 -17.67 9.62 -8.68
N THR A 617 -18.82 9.65 -9.35
CA THR A 617 -19.98 10.39 -8.86
C THR A 617 -21.13 9.45 -8.53
N ARG A 618 -21.64 9.54 -7.29
CA ARG A 618 -22.87 8.88 -6.85
C ARG A 618 -24.01 9.90 -6.79
N THR A 619 -25.14 9.55 -7.39
CA THR A 619 -26.34 10.40 -7.41
C THR A 619 -27.40 9.81 -6.48
N TYR A 620 -27.89 10.64 -5.56
CA TYR A 620 -29.01 10.37 -4.65
C TYR A 620 -30.23 11.12 -5.16
N THR A 621 -31.30 10.39 -5.43
CA THR A 621 -32.54 10.93 -5.99
C THR A 621 -33.60 10.98 -4.89
N ILE A 622 -34.24 12.14 -4.72
CA ILE A 622 -35.34 12.33 -3.78
C ILE A 622 -36.60 12.69 -4.58
N ASN A 623 -37.64 11.88 -4.43
CA ASN A 623 -38.96 12.13 -5.03
C ASN A 623 -39.90 12.67 -3.96
N ILE A 624 -40.26 13.95 -4.06
CA ILE A 624 -41.11 14.64 -3.11
C ILE A 624 -42.50 14.82 -3.73
N ASN A 625 -43.50 14.17 -3.15
CA ASN A 625 -44.89 14.39 -3.50
C ASN A 625 -45.49 15.51 -2.63
N ARG A 626 -45.76 16.66 -3.22
CA ARG A 626 -46.51 17.74 -2.58
C ARG A 626 -47.99 17.52 -2.82
N GLN A 627 -48.77 17.36 -1.75
CA GLN A 627 -50.22 17.11 -1.85
C GLN A 627 -50.96 18.29 -2.52
N ALA A 628 -52.06 17.99 -3.22
CA ALA A 628 -52.99 19.00 -3.72
C ALA A 628 -53.75 19.66 -2.57
N ALA A 629 -54.29 20.86 -2.80
CA ALA A 629 -55.14 21.53 -1.82
C ALA A 629 -56.41 20.70 -1.57
N SER A 630 -56.78 20.50 -0.31
CA SER A 630 -58.05 19.88 0.03
C SER A 630 -59.19 20.77 -0.46
N ALA A 631 -60.15 20.21 -1.21
CA ALA A 631 -61.37 20.92 -1.56
C ALA A 631 -62.18 21.17 -0.28
N ASN A 632 -62.23 22.42 0.17
CA ASN A 632 -63.16 22.85 1.20
C ASN A 632 -64.58 22.77 0.63
N ASN A 633 -65.31 21.69 0.94
CA ASN A 633 -66.77 21.75 0.87
C ASN A 633 -67.27 22.60 2.04
N ALA A 634 -67.49 23.89 1.76
CA ALA A 634 -68.29 24.73 2.63
C ALA A 634 -69.77 24.31 2.49
N GLY A 635 -70.40 23.88 3.60
CA GLY A 635 -71.84 23.68 3.63
C GLY A 635 -72.39 23.01 4.90
N GLY A 636 -72.78 23.82 5.90
CA GLY A 636 -73.97 23.59 6.73
C GLY A 636 -73.84 22.78 8.03
N ASN A 637 -73.99 23.46 9.17
CA ASN A 637 -74.38 22.86 10.46
C ASN A 637 -75.77 22.21 10.39
N ASN A 638 -75.93 21.02 10.97
CA ASN A 638 -76.89 20.77 12.06
C ASN A 638 -76.72 19.36 12.67
N ASN A 639 -76.73 19.31 14.00
CA ASN A 639 -76.84 18.13 14.85
C ASN A 639 -78.09 17.29 14.51
N GLN A 640 -77.94 15.97 14.37
CA GLN A 640 -78.60 14.99 15.23
C GLN A 640 -78.04 13.56 14.99
N ASN A 641 -77.99 12.81 16.08
CA ASN A 641 -77.51 11.44 16.21
C ASN A 641 -78.04 10.48 15.14
N ASN A 642 -77.13 9.73 14.50
CA ASN A 642 -77.29 8.30 14.26
C ASN A 642 -75.94 7.65 13.91
N ASN A 643 -75.65 6.53 14.56
CA ASN A 643 -74.53 5.65 14.29
C ASN A 643 -74.53 5.21 12.81
N ASN A 644 -73.57 5.73 12.03
CA ASN A 644 -72.87 5.01 10.97
C ASN A 644 -71.80 5.94 10.39
N GLN A 645 -70.57 5.81 10.90
CA GLN A 645 -69.40 6.35 10.22
C GLN A 645 -69.21 5.60 8.90
N ASN A 646 -69.69 6.16 7.79
CA ASN A 646 -69.23 5.77 6.46
C ASN A 646 -67.82 6.31 6.27
N ASN A 647 -66.86 5.53 6.74
CA ASN A 647 -65.46 5.68 6.42
C ASN A 647 -65.27 5.55 4.90
N THR A 648 -64.82 6.61 4.23
CA THR A 648 -64.48 6.61 2.79
C THR A 648 -63.06 6.11 2.50
N ASP A 649 -62.40 5.45 3.46
CA ASP A 649 -61.12 4.79 3.23
C ASP A 649 -61.32 3.56 2.33
N VAL A 650 -60.83 3.65 1.09
CA VAL A 650 -60.72 2.51 0.20
C VAL A 650 -59.61 1.59 0.71
N ASN A 651 -60.01 0.47 1.27
CA ASN A 651 -59.15 -0.56 1.83
C ASN A 651 -59.25 -1.85 1.02
N ILE A 652 -58.25 -2.72 1.20
CA ILE A 652 -58.26 -4.07 0.63
C ILE A 652 -58.38 -5.10 1.74
N THR A 653 -59.10 -6.18 1.47
CA THR A 653 -59.25 -7.35 2.35
C THR A 653 -58.98 -8.61 1.54
N SER A 654 -58.61 -9.69 2.21
CA SER A 654 -58.47 -11.00 1.58
C SER A 654 -58.90 -12.09 2.55
N GLY A 655 -59.63 -13.08 2.05
CA GLY A 655 -59.91 -14.31 2.79
C GLY A 655 -58.78 -15.34 2.70
N LYS A 656 -57.75 -15.07 1.89
CA LYS A 656 -56.65 -16.01 1.61
C LYS A 656 -55.28 -15.47 2.05
N TYR A 657 -55.06 -14.17 1.89
CA TYR A 657 -53.77 -13.54 2.18
C TYR A 657 -53.84 -12.68 3.45
N SER A 658 -52.74 -12.63 4.18
CA SER A 658 -52.60 -11.75 5.34
C SER A 658 -52.23 -10.35 4.84
N ILE A 659 -53.01 -9.34 5.22
CA ILE A 659 -52.80 -7.95 4.82
C ILE A 659 -52.38 -7.15 6.05
N GLY A 660 -51.09 -6.81 6.12
CA GLY A 660 -50.51 -5.97 7.18
C GLY A 660 -49.55 -4.94 6.60
N THR A 661 -48.35 -4.86 7.14
CA THR A 661 -47.23 -4.10 6.56
C THR A 661 -46.88 -4.62 5.15
N TYR A 662 -46.91 -5.94 5.01
CA TYR A 662 -46.76 -6.66 3.75
C TYR A 662 -48.03 -7.47 3.47
N ILE A 663 -48.24 -7.84 2.21
CA ILE A 663 -49.16 -8.92 1.86
C ILE A 663 -48.37 -10.23 1.84
N THR A 664 -48.76 -11.16 2.69
CA THR A 664 -48.13 -12.49 2.89
C THR A 664 -49.17 -13.61 2.74
N GLY A 665 -48.77 -14.88 2.90
CA GLY A 665 -49.66 -16.04 2.69
C GLY A 665 -49.74 -16.50 1.22
N ILE A 666 -48.77 -16.09 0.39
CA ILE A 666 -48.78 -16.37 -1.05
C ILE A 666 -47.84 -17.53 -1.35
N GLU A 667 -48.36 -18.59 -1.95
CA GLU A 667 -47.55 -19.75 -2.35
C GLU A 667 -46.64 -19.40 -3.54
N PRO A 668 -45.39 -19.89 -3.55
CA PRO A 668 -44.48 -19.71 -4.69
C PRO A 668 -45.10 -20.21 -6.00
N GLY A 669 -44.95 -19.42 -7.07
CA GLY A 669 -45.52 -19.71 -8.38
C GLY A 669 -46.96 -19.23 -8.60
N THR A 670 -47.60 -18.57 -7.63
CA THR A 670 -48.93 -17.97 -7.80
C THR A 670 -48.95 -16.96 -8.95
N GLY A 671 -49.93 -17.06 -9.86
CA GLY A 671 -50.10 -16.12 -10.97
C GLY A 671 -50.86 -14.85 -10.58
N ALA A 672 -50.62 -13.75 -11.30
CA ALA A 672 -51.25 -12.44 -11.05
C ALA A 672 -52.78 -12.49 -11.04
N ALA A 673 -53.40 -13.19 -11.98
CA ALA A 673 -54.86 -13.31 -12.08
C ALA A 673 -55.47 -14.02 -10.86
N ASP A 674 -54.84 -15.12 -10.43
CA ASP A 674 -55.28 -15.87 -9.24
C ASP A 674 -55.08 -15.07 -7.96
N PHE A 675 -53.99 -14.30 -7.88
CA PHE A 675 -53.74 -13.41 -6.75
C PHE A 675 -54.80 -12.31 -6.64
N VAL A 676 -55.03 -11.55 -7.72
CA VAL A 676 -55.98 -10.43 -7.73
C VAL A 676 -57.40 -10.89 -7.47
N LYS A 677 -57.80 -12.09 -7.95
CA LYS A 677 -59.11 -12.70 -7.67
C LYS A 677 -59.40 -12.85 -6.16
N ASN A 678 -58.36 -12.97 -5.34
CA ASN A 678 -58.47 -13.15 -3.89
C ASN A 678 -58.28 -11.83 -3.11
N ILE A 679 -58.22 -10.68 -3.78
CA ILE A 679 -58.19 -9.36 -3.16
C ILE A 679 -59.55 -8.69 -3.37
N ALA A 680 -60.25 -8.42 -2.27
CA ALA A 680 -61.48 -7.64 -2.28
C ALA A 680 -61.17 -6.18 -1.95
N VAL A 681 -61.71 -5.25 -2.74
CA VAL A 681 -61.54 -3.80 -2.53
C VAL A 681 -62.85 -3.26 -1.97
N SER A 682 -62.79 -2.48 -0.89
CA SER A 682 -63.97 -1.83 -0.31
C SER A 682 -64.37 -0.59 -1.13
N ALA A 683 -65.66 -0.24 -1.13
CA ALA A 683 -66.21 0.86 -1.93
C ALA A 683 -65.90 0.70 -3.44
N SER A 684 -66.22 1.69 -4.28
CA SER A 684 -66.00 1.67 -5.74
C SER A 684 -64.52 1.83 -6.16
N GLY A 685 -63.57 1.40 -5.32
CA GLY A 685 -62.13 1.46 -5.59
C GLY A 685 -61.62 0.35 -6.52
N THR A 686 -60.38 0.48 -6.97
CA THR A 686 -59.71 -0.50 -7.84
C THR A 686 -58.29 -0.80 -7.36
N VAL A 687 -57.71 -1.91 -7.83
CA VAL A 687 -56.31 -2.26 -7.55
C VAL A 687 -55.54 -2.46 -8.84
N LYS A 688 -54.26 -2.08 -8.82
CA LYS A 688 -53.27 -2.49 -9.83
C LYS A 688 -52.16 -3.28 -9.18
N LEU A 689 -51.85 -4.42 -9.77
CA LEU A 689 -50.69 -5.21 -9.39
C LEU A 689 -49.49 -4.73 -10.19
N LEU A 690 -48.42 -4.38 -9.49
CA LEU A 690 -47.20 -3.82 -10.05
C LEU A 690 -46.00 -4.71 -9.75
N THR A 691 -45.02 -4.70 -10.65
CA THR A 691 -43.67 -5.23 -10.40
C THR A 691 -42.96 -4.36 -9.36
N SER A 692 -41.79 -4.81 -8.88
CA SER A 692 -40.96 -4.01 -7.98
C SER A 692 -40.49 -2.67 -8.58
N SER A 693 -40.44 -2.56 -9.90
CA SER A 693 -40.12 -1.33 -10.63
C SER A 693 -41.33 -0.40 -10.86
N GLY A 694 -42.55 -0.85 -10.52
CA GLY A 694 -43.79 -0.07 -10.66
C GLY A 694 -44.55 -0.26 -11.97
N SER A 695 -44.15 -1.19 -12.84
CA SER A 695 -44.89 -1.54 -14.08
C SER A 695 -46.02 -2.52 -13.78
N GLU A 696 -47.10 -2.54 -14.56
CA GLU A 696 -48.18 -3.53 -14.35
C GLU A 696 -47.66 -4.96 -14.53
N ASN A 697 -47.98 -5.84 -13.56
CA ASN A 697 -47.56 -7.24 -13.57
C ASN A 697 -48.72 -8.16 -13.94
N SER A 698 -48.58 -8.90 -15.03
CA SER A 698 -49.51 -9.97 -15.46
C SER A 698 -48.92 -11.37 -15.29
N GLY A 699 -47.67 -11.48 -14.83
CA GLY A 699 -46.92 -12.73 -14.67
C GLY A 699 -47.09 -13.36 -13.28
N LYS A 700 -46.04 -14.03 -12.79
CA LYS A 700 -46.02 -14.59 -11.44
C LYS A 700 -45.90 -13.49 -10.40
N ILE A 701 -46.49 -13.73 -9.22
CA ILE A 701 -46.26 -12.91 -8.03
C ILE A 701 -44.88 -13.25 -7.47
N ALA A 702 -44.15 -12.21 -7.10
CA ALA A 702 -42.83 -12.34 -6.49
C ALA A 702 -42.64 -11.33 -5.35
N THR A 703 -41.70 -11.63 -4.46
CA THR A 703 -41.28 -10.70 -3.40
C THR A 703 -40.85 -9.36 -4.01
N GLY A 704 -41.35 -8.27 -3.41
CA GLY A 704 -41.11 -6.91 -3.86
C GLY A 704 -42.07 -6.40 -4.95
N ASN A 705 -42.96 -7.25 -5.47
CA ASN A 705 -44.15 -6.78 -6.21
C ASN A 705 -45.04 -5.94 -5.30
N LYS A 706 -45.94 -5.15 -5.88
CA LYS A 706 -46.75 -4.18 -5.14
C LYS A 706 -48.21 -4.22 -5.53
N VAL A 707 -49.12 -4.01 -4.57
CA VAL A 707 -50.54 -3.76 -4.82
C VAL A 707 -50.83 -2.28 -4.58
N ALA A 708 -51.12 -1.56 -5.65
CA ALA A 708 -51.52 -0.16 -5.63
C ALA A 708 -53.05 -0.06 -5.57
N VAL A 709 -53.59 0.59 -4.54
CA VAL A 709 -55.03 0.74 -4.29
C VAL A 709 -55.46 2.14 -4.68
N TYR A 710 -56.49 2.24 -5.52
CA TYR A 710 -57.03 3.49 -6.04
C TYR A 710 -58.47 3.70 -5.59
N ASP A 711 -58.85 4.95 -5.32
CA ASP A 711 -60.25 5.30 -5.11
C ASP A 711 -61.07 5.33 -6.41
N ALA A 712 -62.38 5.52 -6.27
CA ALA A 712 -63.31 5.61 -7.39
C ALA A 712 -63.01 6.77 -8.36
N SER A 713 -62.23 7.76 -7.91
CA SER A 713 -61.78 8.89 -8.73
C SER A 713 -60.41 8.65 -9.38
N GLY A 714 -59.83 7.45 -9.21
CA GLY A 714 -58.54 7.06 -9.78
C GLY A 714 -57.31 7.56 -9.01
N ASN A 715 -57.47 8.06 -7.79
CA ASN A 715 -56.34 8.51 -6.97
C ASN A 715 -55.72 7.37 -6.18
N LEU A 716 -54.40 7.25 -6.23
CA LEU A 716 -53.65 6.27 -5.42
C LEU A 716 -53.81 6.59 -3.93
N LYS A 717 -54.32 5.63 -3.16
CA LYS A 717 -54.48 5.74 -1.71
C LYS A 717 -53.37 5.06 -0.95
N LYS A 718 -52.98 3.86 -1.38
CA LYS A 718 -52.00 3.06 -0.64
C LYS A 718 -51.33 2.06 -1.55
N THR A 719 -50.09 1.74 -1.21
CA THR A 719 -49.33 0.68 -1.86
C THR A 719 -48.90 -0.33 -0.81
N TYR A 720 -49.11 -1.61 -1.08
CA TYR A 720 -48.66 -2.71 -0.23
C TYR A 720 -47.56 -3.48 -0.93
N ASP A 721 -46.47 -3.76 -0.22
CA ASP A 721 -45.41 -4.64 -0.71
C ASP A 721 -45.78 -6.11 -0.49
N ILE A 722 -45.44 -6.95 -1.46
CA ILE A 722 -45.67 -8.38 -1.40
C ILE A 722 -44.41 -9.09 -0.88
N VAL A 723 -44.60 -10.05 0.01
CA VAL A 723 -43.55 -10.93 0.53
C VAL A 723 -43.99 -12.38 0.35
N ILE A 724 -43.11 -13.17 -0.28
CA ILE A 724 -43.17 -14.63 -0.29
C ILE A 724 -41.95 -15.11 0.51
N TYR A 725 -42.18 -15.73 1.67
CA TYR A 725 -41.08 -16.19 2.53
C TYR A 725 -40.26 -17.25 1.81
N GLY A 726 -38.95 -16.98 1.66
CA GLY A 726 -38.00 -17.78 0.90
C GLY A 726 -37.70 -17.28 -0.52
N ASP A 727 -38.53 -16.41 -1.12
CA ASP A 727 -38.26 -15.78 -2.42
C ASP A 727 -37.48 -14.47 -2.16
N ILE A 728 -36.16 -14.60 -2.09
CA ILE A 728 -35.25 -13.53 -1.69
C ILE A 728 -34.74 -12.79 -2.91
N ASN A 729 -34.71 -13.45 -4.07
CA ASN A 729 -34.26 -12.86 -5.30
C ASN A 729 -35.37 -12.08 -6.04
N GLY A 730 -36.65 -12.31 -5.70
CA GLY A 730 -37.82 -11.67 -6.30
C GLY A 730 -38.26 -12.29 -7.62
N ASP A 731 -38.02 -13.58 -7.84
CA ASP A 731 -38.40 -14.31 -9.05
C ASP A 731 -39.73 -15.08 -8.93
N GLY A 732 -40.33 -15.10 -7.73
CA GLY A 732 -41.59 -15.78 -7.45
C GLY A 732 -41.46 -17.28 -7.21
N ALA A 733 -40.23 -17.81 -7.13
CA ALA A 733 -39.90 -19.18 -6.74
C ALA A 733 -38.99 -19.17 -5.50
N VAL A 734 -38.92 -20.33 -4.82
CA VAL A 734 -37.98 -20.54 -3.71
C VAL A 734 -37.00 -21.63 -4.13
N ASN A 735 -35.79 -21.24 -4.51
CA ASN A 735 -34.81 -22.14 -5.09
C ASN A 735 -33.37 -21.80 -4.66
N ALA A 736 -32.39 -22.45 -5.30
CA ALA A 736 -30.98 -22.27 -4.94
C ALA A 736 -30.48 -20.83 -5.13
N LEU A 737 -31.08 -20.04 -6.03
CA LEU A 737 -30.72 -18.64 -6.26
C LEU A 737 -31.06 -17.76 -5.04
N ASP A 738 -32.16 -18.05 -4.35
CA ASP A 738 -32.54 -17.37 -3.11
C ASP A 738 -31.56 -17.70 -1.99
N MET A 739 -31.18 -18.98 -1.89
CA MET A 739 -30.20 -19.43 -0.90
C MET A 739 -28.83 -18.78 -1.13
N ILE A 740 -28.44 -18.54 -2.39
CA ILE A 740 -27.25 -17.76 -2.72
C ILE A 740 -27.39 -16.31 -2.25
N LYS A 741 -28.54 -15.67 -2.45
CA LYS A 741 -28.76 -14.29 -1.96
C LYS A 741 -28.74 -14.20 -0.43
N LEU A 742 -29.35 -15.15 0.27
CA LEU A 742 -29.28 -15.23 1.73
C LEU A 742 -27.86 -15.47 2.23
N ASN A 743 -27.14 -16.42 1.64
CA ASN A 743 -25.76 -16.70 2.02
C ASN A 743 -24.86 -15.47 1.81
N ARG A 744 -25.06 -14.73 0.71
CA ARG A 744 -24.37 -13.45 0.50
C ARG A 744 -24.74 -12.42 1.56
N HIS A 745 -25.98 -12.38 2.01
CA HIS A 745 -26.43 -11.49 3.09
C HIS A 745 -25.74 -11.82 4.41
N ILE A 746 -25.78 -13.09 4.83
CA ILE A 746 -25.15 -13.59 6.06
C ILE A 746 -23.65 -13.32 6.07
N LEU A 747 -22.99 -13.49 4.92
CA LEU A 747 -21.56 -13.29 4.78
C LEU A 747 -21.16 -11.80 4.62
N GLY A 748 -22.11 -10.86 4.68
CA GLY A 748 -21.86 -9.43 4.48
C GLY A 748 -21.44 -9.07 3.05
N LYS A 749 -21.68 -9.96 2.09
CA LYS A 749 -21.37 -9.82 0.64
C LYS A 749 -22.55 -9.26 -0.17
N GLY A 750 -23.65 -8.90 0.50
CA GLY A 750 -24.83 -8.23 -0.05
C GLY A 750 -25.77 -7.83 1.09
N THR A 751 -26.60 -6.82 0.91
CA THR A 751 -27.56 -6.38 1.95
C THR A 751 -28.98 -6.56 1.45
N LEU A 752 -29.76 -7.36 2.17
CA LEU A 752 -31.20 -7.45 1.95
C LEU A 752 -31.89 -6.35 2.76
N THR A 753 -32.92 -5.74 2.18
CA THR A 753 -33.71 -4.68 2.82
C THR A 753 -35.18 -4.81 2.45
N GLY A 754 -36.05 -4.21 3.28
CA GLY A 754 -37.50 -4.18 3.04
C GLY A 754 -38.09 -5.59 2.85
N ALA A 755 -38.97 -5.74 1.85
CA ALA A 755 -39.65 -7.00 1.54
C ALA A 755 -38.69 -8.18 1.31
N TYR A 756 -37.48 -7.94 0.79
CA TYR A 756 -36.49 -9.01 0.55
C TYR A 756 -35.78 -9.47 1.83
N LEU A 757 -35.63 -8.57 2.82
CA LEU A 757 -35.12 -8.95 4.14
C LEU A 757 -36.20 -9.69 4.93
N GLU A 758 -37.45 -9.23 4.84
CA GLU A 758 -38.59 -9.92 5.42
C GLU A 758 -38.74 -11.33 4.82
N ALA A 759 -38.68 -11.48 3.49
CA ALA A 759 -38.71 -12.78 2.83
C ALA A 759 -37.57 -13.71 3.24
N ALA A 760 -36.44 -13.16 3.69
CA ALA A 760 -35.28 -13.92 4.12
C ALA A 760 -35.39 -14.47 5.54
N ASP A 761 -36.27 -13.90 6.38
CA ASP A 761 -36.63 -14.44 7.70
C ASP A 761 -37.67 -15.57 7.53
N ALA A 762 -37.23 -16.66 6.91
CA ALA A 762 -38.06 -17.84 6.66
C ALA A 762 -38.51 -18.54 7.97
N ASN A 763 -37.83 -18.27 9.08
CA ASN A 763 -38.14 -18.80 10.40
C ASN A 763 -39.19 -17.95 11.16
N ARG A 764 -39.36 -16.68 10.78
CA ARG A 764 -40.32 -15.68 11.28
C ARG A 764 -40.13 -15.29 12.75
N LYS A 765 -38.89 -15.08 13.17
CA LYS A 765 -38.56 -14.60 14.51
C LYS A 765 -38.34 -13.10 14.60
N GLY A 766 -38.40 -12.39 13.48
CA GLY A 766 -38.09 -10.95 13.42
C GLY A 766 -36.60 -10.67 13.62
N ASP A 767 -35.74 -11.67 13.42
CA ASP A 767 -34.28 -11.57 13.52
C ASP A 767 -33.59 -11.37 12.16
N GLY A 768 -34.39 -11.27 11.09
CA GLY A 768 -33.90 -11.13 9.72
C GLY A 768 -33.26 -12.41 9.18
N GLY A 769 -32.85 -12.40 7.92
CA GLY A 769 -32.27 -13.58 7.28
C GLY A 769 -30.91 -13.98 7.87
N ASN A 770 -30.85 -15.12 8.56
CA ASN A 770 -29.64 -15.65 9.19
C ASN A 770 -29.37 -17.13 8.88
N ALA A 771 -28.36 -17.70 9.54
CA ALA A 771 -27.94 -19.09 9.29
C ALA A 771 -29.04 -20.12 9.59
N LEU A 772 -29.98 -19.82 10.51
CA LEU A 772 -31.13 -20.69 10.80
C LEU A 772 -32.13 -20.69 9.64
N ASP A 773 -32.39 -19.53 9.02
CA ASP A 773 -33.24 -19.41 7.83
C ASP A 773 -32.67 -20.19 6.65
N MET A 774 -31.33 -20.19 6.52
CA MET A 774 -30.65 -20.95 5.47
C MET A 774 -30.88 -22.46 5.61
N ILE A 775 -31.01 -22.98 6.83
CA ILE A 775 -31.37 -24.38 7.07
C ILE A 775 -32.81 -24.66 6.63
N ILE A 776 -33.74 -23.77 6.95
CA ILE A 776 -35.16 -23.90 6.57
C ILE A 776 -35.31 -23.89 5.04
N MET A 777 -34.64 -22.96 4.37
CA MET A 777 -34.61 -22.88 2.91
C MET A 777 -34.03 -24.14 2.28
N ASN A 778 -32.91 -24.64 2.79
CA ASN A 778 -32.29 -25.85 2.27
C ASN A 778 -33.24 -27.07 2.39
N ARG A 779 -33.99 -27.17 3.50
CA ARG A 779 -34.99 -28.23 3.66
C ARG A 779 -36.17 -28.08 2.69
N HIS A 780 -36.58 -26.85 2.38
CA HIS A 780 -37.59 -26.58 1.35
C HIS A 780 -37.15 -27.02 -0.03
N ILE A 781 -35.97 -26.59 -0.45
CA ILE A 781 -35.40 -26.91 -1.77
C ILE A 781 -35.23 -28.43 -1.93
N LEU A 782 -34.86 -29.14 -0.86
CA LEU A 782 -34.72 -30.60 -0.85
C LEU A 782 -36.06 -31.36 -0.69
N GLY A 783 -37.20 -30.67 -0.65
CA GLY A 783 -38.52 -31.29 -0.48
C GLY A 783 -38.77 -31.91 0.89
N LYS A 784 -37.93 -31.59 1.90
CA LYS A 784 -37.99 -32.17 3.26
C LYS A 784 -38.95 -31.43 4.20
N SER A 785 -39.32 -30.19 3.89
CA SER A 785 -40.36 -29.41 4.61
C SER A 785 -40.72 -28.17 3.81
N LYS A 786 -41.99 -27.72 3.82
CA LYS A 786 -42.38 -26.46 3.18
C LYS A 786 -42.12 -25.26 4.10
N ILE A 787 -41.81 -24.09 3.52
CA ILE A 787 -41.77 -22.82 4.26
C ILE A 787 -43.21 -22.37 4.46
N SER A 788 -43.60 -22.04 5.69
CA SER A 788 -44.94 -21.53 5.97
C SER A 788 -45.07 -20.12 5.40
N GLN A 789 -46.10 -19.89 4.59
CA GLN A 789 -46.42 -18.56 4.07
C GLN A 789 -47.39 -17.79 5.00
N ASN A 790 -48.08 -18.50 5.89
CA ASN A 790 -49.08 -17.98 6.85
C ASN A 790 -48.54 -17.90 8.24
#